data_AF-A0A1M6GPP0-F1
#
_entry.id   AF-A0A1M6GPP0-F1
#
_cell.length_a   1.000
_cell.length_b   1.000
_cell.length_c   1.000
_cell.angle_alpha   90.00
_cell.angle_beta   90.00
_cell.angle_gamma   90.00
#
_symmetry.space_group_name_H-M   'P 1'
#
loop_
_entity.id
_entity.type
_entity.pdbx_description
1 polymer ?
#
loop_
_entity_poly.entity_id
_entity_poly.type
_entity_poly.pdbx_seq_one_letter_code
_entity_poly.pdbx_strand_id
1 'polypeptide(L)'
;MDDNFSPRVKDVIAYSKEEALRLGHDFIGTEHLMLGLLRDGNGKAISILDALEVDLDHLRRKVEILSPSNPNPSSVQKDKKNLHLTRQAERALKTTFLEAKLFQSSSINTAHLLLCILRNENDPTTKLLHKLKVDYDGVKEQFKFMITSDDDIVDAPTSESFPSDSDDSGDSKEGSSFGATTGQKGNKKSKTPVLDNFGRDLTRLAEENKLDPVVGREKEIERVSQILSRRKKNNPLLIGEPGVGKSAIAEGLALRIINKKVSRILYNKRVVTLDLASLVAGTKYRGQFEERMKAVMNELEKNDDVILFIDEIHTIVGAGGATGSLDASNMFKPALARGEIQCIGATTLDEYRQYIEKDGALERRFQKVIVEPTTVEETIEILHNIKGKYEDHHNVSYTDEAINACVKLTNRYMTDRFLPDKAIDALDEAGSRVHIVNMDVPKQILELEKQLEDVRELKNSVVKKQKYEEAAKLRDDEKRIEKELAAAQEKWEEDSKLHKETVSEDNVADVVSMMSGIPVNRIAQTESNKLAELPNLIKSNVIGQDEAVAKVAKAIQRNRAGLKDPDKPIGSFIFLGQTGVGKTQLAKVLAKELFDSEDALIRIDMSEYMEKFAISRLVGAPPGYVGYEEGGQLTEKVRRKPYSVVLLDEVEKAHPDVFNMLLQVLDDGYLTDSLGRKIDFRNTIIIMTSNIGARKLKDFGQGVGFGTTAMKAQEDSHQKSVIEGALKKAFAPEFLNRIDDVIVFNPLEREDIHKIIDIELKKLFARIKDIGYHLSLSEKAKDYISDKGFDKQYGARPLKRAIQKYIEDALAEEIVNSNLDEGDSIIMDFDEKKGELTIKIEKPEKSPETE
;
A
#
# COMPACT_ATOMS: atom_id res chain seq x y z
N MET A 1 -0.99 37.01 -3.58
CA MET A 1 -2.24 36.60 -2.89
C MET A 1 -3.29 36.47 -3.99
N ASP A 2 -3.16 35.55 -4.96
CA ASP A 2 -3.84 35.85 -6.25
C ASP A 2 -4.70 34.77 -6.91
N ASP A 3 -4.68 33.51 -6.45
CA ASP A 3 -5.38 32.46 -7.23
C ASP A 3 -6.75 32.01 -6.69
N ASN A 4 -7.17 32.40 -5.47
CA ASN A 4 -8.45 31.96 -4.89
C ASN A 4 -9.52 33.04 -4.65
N PHE A 5 -9.30 34.30 -5.05
CA PHE A 5 -10.32 35.35 -4.96
C PHE A 5 -11.28 35.31 -6.15
N SER A 6 -12.59 35.32 -5.88
CA SER A 6 -13.58 35.46 -6.97
C SER A 6 -13.43 36.83 -7.66
N PRO A 7 -13.78 36.96 -8.96
CA PRO A 7 -13.66 38.21 -9.70
C PRO A 7 -14.29 39.41 -8.97
N ARG A 8 -15.45 39.19 -8.34
CA ARG A 8 -16.14 40.23 -7.56
C ARG A 8 -15.38 40.69 -6.33
N VAL A 9 -14.65 39.81 -5.64
CA VAL A 9 -13.82 40.24 -4.51
C VAL A 9 -12.62 41.04 -5.00
N LYS A 10 -12.06 40.71 -6.16
CA LYS A 10 -11.01 41.53 -6.81
C LYS A 10 -11.56 42.93 -7.17
N ASP A 11 -12.79 43.00 -7.68
CA ASP A 11 -13.48 44.26 -7.97
C ASP A 11 -13.74 45.08 -6.69
N VAL A 12 -14.22 44.45 -5.61
CA VAL A 12 -14.42 45.10 -4.30
C VAL A 12 -13.11 45.68 -3.75
N ILE A 13 -11.99 44.96 -3.89
CA ILE A 13 -10.67 45.46 -3.48
C ILE A 13 -10.27 46.66 -4.36
N ALA A 14 -10.52 46.62 -5.66
CA ALA A 14 -10.27 47.76 -6.55
C ALA A 14 -11.15 48.98 -6.18
N TYR A 15 -12.44 48.77 -5.94
CA TYR A 15 -13.35 49.83 -5.49
C TYR A 15 -12.94 50.40 -4.14
N SER A 16 -12.48 49.58 -3.19
CA SER A 16 -11.99 50.09 -1.89
C SER A 16 -10.80 51.05 -2.04
N LYS A 17 -9.93 50.80 -3.03
CA LYS A 17 -8.81 51.69 -3.36
C LYS A 17 -9.31 53.02 -3.94
N GLU A 18 -10.32 52.97 -4.80
CA GLU A 18 -10.93 54.18 -5.36
C GLU A 18 -11.69 55.00 -4.31
N GLU A 19 -12.40 54.34 -3.39
CA GLU A 19 -13.12 55.01 -2.29
C GLU A 19 -12.15 55.69 -1.31
N ALA A 20 -11.03 55.04 -0.98
CA ALA A 20 -9.97 55.67 -0.19
C ALA A 20 -9.42 56.95 -0.87
N LEU A 21 -9.18 56.90 -2.19
CA LEU A 21 -8.75 58.07 -2.95
C LEU A 21 -9.82 59.16 -3.03
N ARG A 22 -11.10 58.78 -3.19
CA ARG A 22 -12.23 59.70 -3.25
C ARG A 22 -12.40 60.47 -1.93
N LEU A 23 -12.19 59.80 -0.80
CA LEU A 23 -12.27 60.39 0.54
C LEU A 23 -10.96 61.13 0.95
N GLY A 24 -9.89 61.00 0.15
CA GLY A 24 -8.61 61.68 0.41
C GLY A 24 -7.75 60.98 1.47
N HIS A 25 -7.91 59.66 1.64
CA HIS A 25 -7.13 58.84 2.55
C HIS A 25 -5.94 58.19 1.84
N ASP A 26 -4.79 58.16 2.53
CA ASP A 26 -3.54 57.56 2.07
C ASP A 26 -3.38 56.07 2.46
N PHE A 27 -4.44 55.48 3.01
CA PHE A 27 -4.54 54.08 3.41
C PHE A 27 -5.92 53.47 3.07
N ILE A 28 -5.97 52.14 3.01
CA ILE A 28 -7.22 51.36 2.84
C ILE A 28 -7.57 50.69 4.17
N GLY A 29 -8.63 51.15 4.84
CA GLY A 29 -9.19 50.55 6.04
C GLY A 29 -10.39 49.63 5.78
N THR A 30 -10.97 49.06 6.84
CA THR A 30 -12.16 48.19 6.75
C THR A 30 -13.40 48.96 6.29
N GLU A 31 -13.45 50.25 6.58
CA GLU A 31 -14.47 51.18 6.10
C GLU A 31 -14.43 51.33 4.56
N HIS A 32 -13.23 51.36 3.97
CA HIS A 32 -13.07 51.40 2.52
C HIS A 32 -13.44 50.05 1.88
N LEU A 33 -13.11 48.93 2.52
CA LEU A 33 -13.57 47.61 2.08
C LEU A 33 -15.10 47.50 2.13
N MET A 34 -15.73 48.03 3.18
CA MET A 34 -17.19 48.08 3.31
C MET A 34 -17.83 48.97 2.23
N LEU A 35 -17.25 50.15 1.95
CA LEU A 35 -17.71 50.99 0.85
C LEU A 35 -17.52 50.31 -0.51
N GLY A 36 -16.43 49.55 -0.69
CA GLY A 36 -16.20 48.71 -1.87
C GLY A 36 -17.28 47.64 -2.05
N LEU A 37 -17.66 46.95 -0.97
CA LEU A 37 -18.78 45.99 -0.97
C LEU A 37 -20.10 46.66 -1.37
N LEU A 38 -20.40 47.83 -0.77
CA LEU A 38 -21.61 48.62 -1.09
C LEU A 38 -21.61 49.19 -2.51
N ARG A 39 -20.44 49.39 -3.12
CA ARG A 39 -20.31 49.94 -4.48
C ARG A 39 -20.42 48.86 -5.55
N ASP A 40 -19.91 47.65 -5.29
CA ASP A 40 -20.13 46.48 -6.14
C ASP A 40 -21.63 46.23 -6.36
N GLY A 41 -22.44 46.46 -5.31
CA GLY A 41 -23.91 46.54 -5.38
C GLY A 41 -24.61 45.22 -5.70
N ASN A 42 -23.87 44.22 -6.16
CA ASN A 42 -24.35 42.90 -6.52
C ASN A 42 -23.34 41.84 -6.05
N GLY A 43 -23.58 41.25 -4.88
CA GLY A 43 -22.74 40.20 -4.32
C GLY A 43 -23.38 39.57 -3.09
N LYS A 44 -22.91 38.39 -2.67
CA LYS A 44 -23.49 37.66 -1.52
C LYS A 44 -23.52 38.51 -0.24
N ALA A 45 -22.52 39.37 -0.02
CA ALA A 45 -22.53 40.33 1.08
C ALA A 45 -23.73 41.30 1.04
N ILE A 46 -24.10 41.80 -0.14
CA ILE A 46 -25.24 42.70 -0.31
C ILE A 46 -26.54 41.95 -0.10
N SER A 47 -26.68 40.75 -0.70
CA SER A 47 -27.84 39.89 -0.49
C SER A 47 -28.08 39.59 0.99
N ILE A 48 -27.02 39.33 1.77
CA ILE A 48 -27.12 39.10 3.21
C ILE A 48 -27.58 40.37 3.95
N LEU A 49 -27.01 41.54 3.60
CA LEU A 49 -27.42 42.80 4.23
C LEU A 49 -28.89 43.14 3.92
N ASP A 50 -29.35 42.87 2.69
CA ASP A 50 -30.76 43.02 2.30
C ASP A 50 -31.67 42.03 3.06
N ALA A 51 -31.23 40.78 3.23
CA ALA A 51 -31.95 39.76 4.01
C ALA A 51 -32.04 40.10 5.50
N LEU A 52 -31.08 40.87 6.02
CA LEU A 52 -31.09 41.43 7.37
C LEU A 52 -31.86 42.77 7.46
N GLU A 53 -32.56 43.16 6.39
CA GLU A 53 -33.36 44.40 6.29
C GLU A 53 -32.54 45.68 6.54
N VAL A 54 -31.27 45.69 6.13
CA VAL A 54 -30.37 46.85 6.30
C VAL A 54 -30.55 47.83 5.14
N ASP A 55 -30.90 49.07 5.45
CA ASP A 55 -30.89 50.17 4.45
C ASP A 55 -29.44 50.47 4.02
N LEU A 56 -29.08 50.04 2.80
CA LEU A 56 -27.75 50.19 2.22
C LEU A 56 -27.33 51.66 2.02
N ASP A 57 -28.28 52.55 1.72
CA ASP A 57 -28.01 53.99 1.55
C ASP A 57 -27.81 54.68 2.90
N HIS A 58 -28.51 54.21 3.94
CA HIS A 58 -28.24 54.63 5.31
C HIS A 58 -26.87 54.13 5.79
N LEU A 59 -26.55 52.86 5.55
CA LEU A 59 -25.26 52.27 5.91
C LEU A 59 -24.10 52.99 5.20
N ARG A 60 -24.20 53.25 3.89
CA ARG A 60 -23.18 54.00 3.14
C ARG A 60 -22.90 55.37 3.76
N ARG A 61 -23.92 56.16 4.05
CA ARG A 61 -23.76 57.47 4.70
C ARG A 61 -23.10 57.36 6.08
N LYS A 62 -23.45 56.34 6.87
CA LYS A 62 -22.85 56.12 8.19
C LYS A 62 -21.38 55.71 8.11
N VAL A 63 -21.01 54.88 7.14
CA VAL A 63 -19.61 54.47 6.91
C VAL A 63 -18.79 55.67 6.40
N GLU A 64 -19.34 56.53 5.54
CA GLU A 64 -18.68 57.78 5.14
C GLU A 64 -18.52 58.77 6.31
N ILE A 65 -19.47 58.82 7.26
CA ILE A 65 -19.34 59.65 8.47
C ILE A 65 -18.24 59.12 9.41
N LEU A 66 -18.03 57.80 9.47
CA LEU A 66 -16.89 57.20 10.20
C LEU A 66 -15.56 57.60 9.57
N SER A 67 -15.54 57.89 8.27
CA SER A 67 -14.35 58.19 7.47
C SER A 67 -14.50 59.53 6.74
N PRO A 68 -14.54 60.65 7.49
CA PRO A 68 -14.85 61.96 6.93
C PRO A 68 -13.81 62.38 5.90
N SER A 69 -14.27 62.91 4.76
CA SER A 69 -13.39 63.32 3.66
C SER A 69 -12.36 64.36 4.10
N ASN A 70 -11.10 64.12 3.74
CA ASN A 70 -10.00 65.02 4.10
C ASN A 70 -9.96 66.22 3.12
N PRO A 71 -10.15 67.48 3.58
CA PRO A 71 -10.37 68.63 2.70
C PRO A 71 -9.11 69.17 1.98
N ASN A 72 -7.93 68.54 2.16
CA ASN A 72 -6.68 68.92 1.48
C ASN A 72 -6.27 67.88 0.41
N PRO A 73 -6.87 67.90 -0.80
CA PRO A 73 -6.55 66.95 -1.88
C PRO A 73 -5.21 67.24 -2.59
N SER A 74 -4.52 68.32 -2.25
CA SER A 74 -3.32 68.80 -2.94
C SER A 74 -2.03 68.04 -2.61
N SER A 75 -1.98 67.28 -1.51
CA SER A 75 -0.84 66.41 -1.16
C SER A 75 -0.94 64.98 -1.73
N VAL A 76 -2.15 64.51 -2.04
CA VAL A 76 -2.42 63.11 -2.45
C VAL A 76 -2.16 62.86 -3.94
N GLN A 77 -1.98 63.91 -4.76
CA GLN A 77 -1.81 63.75 -6.21
C GLN A 77 -0.47 63.12 -6.63
N LYS A 78 0.55 63.09 -5.78
CA LYS A 78 1.89 62.57 -6.13
C LYS A 78 2.08 61.07 -5.90
N ASP A 79 1.32 60.42 -5.01
CA ASP A 79 1.50 59.00 -4.64
C ASP A 79 0.29 58.12 -5.01
N LYS A 80 -0.27 58.29 -6.21
CA LYS A 80 -1.42 57.50 -6.71
C LYS A 80 -1.17 55.99 -6.85
N LYS A 81 0.07 55.50 -6.70
CA LYS A 81 0.42 54.12 -7.05
C LYS A 81 0.27 53.11 -5.91
N ASN A 82 0.61 53.44 -4.66
CA ASN A 82 0.68 52.46 -3.57
C ASN A 82 -0.06 52.91 -2.29
N LEU A 83 -1.38 52.73 -2.24
CA LEU A 83 -2.13 52.80 -0.99
C LEU A 83 -1.84 51.54 -0.16
N HIS A 84 -1.49 51.71 1.10
CA HIS A 84 -1.23 50.60 2.02
C HIS A 84 -2.51 50.21 2.77
N LEU A 85 -2.66 48.92 3.10
CA LEU A 85 -3.77 48.43 3.91
C LEU A 85 -3.47 48.71 5.39
N THR A 86 -4.49 49.10 6.16
CA THR A 86 -4.36 49.13 7.62
C THR A 86 -4.20 47.72 8.16
N ARG A 87 -3.65 47.56 9.37
CA ARG A 87 -3.49 46.25 10.02
C ARG A 87 -4.83 45.50 10.15
N GLN A 88 -5.94 46.23 10.32
CA GLN A 88 -7.28 45.65 10.41
C GLN A 88 -7.78 45.16 9.05
N ALA A 89 -7.62 45.96 7.99
CA ALA A 89 -8.00 45.59 6.63
C ALA A 89 -7.15 44.43 6.08
N GLU A 90 -5.84 44.45 6.33
CA GLU A 90 -4.93 43.37 5.94
C GLU A 90 -5.28 42.06 6.67
N ARG A 91 -5.60 42.13 7.96
CA ARG A 91 -6.06 40.97 8.73
C ARG A 91 -7.36 40.42 8.17
N ALA A 92 -8.35 41.27 7.90
CA ALA A 92 -9.64 40.85 7.34
C ALA A 92 -9.46 40.10 6.01
N LEU A 93 -8.66 40.64 5.08
CA LEU A 93 -8.37 40.00 3.79
C LEU A 93 -7.63 38.67 3.95
N LYS A 94 -6.60 38.60 4.81
CA LYS A 94 -5.86 37.35 5.06
C LYS A 94 -6.73 36.28 5.70
N THR A 95 -7.58 36.64 6.66
CA THR A 95 -8.47 35.68 7.31
C THR A 95 -9.63 35.25 6.41
N THR A 96 -9.91 35.98 5.32
CA THR A 96 -10.98 35.62 4.39
C THR A 96 -10.76 34.24 3.76
N PHE A 97 -9.50 33.84 3.52
CA PHE A 97 -9.17 32.48 3.06
C PHE A 97 -9.52 31.40 4.10
N LEU A 98 -9.23 31.66 5.38
CA LEU A 98 -9.59 30.73 6.46
C LEU A 98 -11.10 30.62 6.62
N GLU A 99 -11.82 31.72 6.42
CA GLU A 99 -13.27 31.75 6.45
C GLU A 99 -13.87 30.96 5.28
N ALA A 100 -13.37 31.16 4.06
CA ALA A 100 -13.78 30.38 2.89
C ALA A 100 -13.52 28.88 3.08
N LYS A 101 -12.37 28.51 3.68
CA LYS A 101 -12.06 27.11 4.01
C LYS A 101 -13.00 26.55 5.09
N LEU A 102 -13.40 27.35 6.07
CA LEU A 102 -14.33 26.97 7.13
C LEU A 102 -15.73 26.66 6.57
N PHE A 103 -16.16 27.40 5.55
CA PHE A 103 -17.40 27.16 4.80
C PHE A 103 -17.21 26.26 3.58
N GLN A 104 -16.07 25.58 3.45
CA GLN A 104 -15.73 24.68 2.32
C GLN A 104 -15.95 25.30 0.93
N SER A 105 -15.88 26.62 0.82
CA SER A 105 -16.09 27.33 -0.45
C SER A 105 -14.88 27.20 -1.35
N SER A 106 -15.10 26.80 -2.60
CA SER A 106 -14.06 26.64 -3.64
C SER A 106 -13.38 27.96 -4.03
N SER A 107 -14.05 29.10 -3.79
CA SER A 107 -13.50 30.44 -4.02
C SER A 107 -13.90 31.42 -2.92
N ILE A 108 -13.08 32.43 -2.72
CA ILE A 108 -13.37 33.52 -1.79
C ILE A 108 -14.37 34.48 -2.42
N ASN A 109 -15.60 34.50 -1.90
CA ASN A 109 -16.67 35.42 -2.26
C ASN A 109 -16.78 36.64 -1.30
N THR A 110 -17.69 37.57 -1.61
CA THR A 110 -17.86 38.83 -0.85
C THR A 110 -18.44 38.62 0.56
N ALA A 111 -19.19 37.54 0.81
CA ALA A 111 -19.74 37.24 2.13
C ALA A 111 -18.64 36.85 3.13
N HIS A 112 -17.64 36.09 2.71
CA HIS A 112 -16.47 35.78 3.56
C HIS A 112 -15.73 37.05 3.99
N LEU A 113 -15.63 38.04 3.09
CA LEU A 113 -15.00 39.31 3.39
C LEU A 113 -15.81 40.09 4.43
N LEU A 114 -17.13 40.14 4.30
CA LEU A 114 -18.03 40.76 5.28
C LEU A 114 -17.91 40.10 6.66
N LEU A 115 -17.90 38.77 6.72
CA LEU A 115 -17.69 38.00 7.95
C LEU A 115 -16.33 38.32 8.60
N CYS A 116 -15.27 38.46 7.80
CA CYS A 116 -13.95 38.79 8.33
C CYS A 116 -13.83 40.23 8.84
N ILE A 117 -14.58 41.18 8.28
CA ILE A 117 -14.70 42.53 8.84
C ILE A 117 -15.37 42.44 10.22
N LEU A 118 -16.52 41.77 10.31
CA LEU A 118 -17.31 41.62 11.54
C LEU A 118 -16.61 40.84 12.66
N ARG A 119 -15.60 40.02 12.34
CA ARG A 119 -14.88 39.20 13.32
C ARG A 119 -14.03 40.00 14.31
N ASN A 120 -13.73 41.27 14.01
CA ASN A 120 -12.97 42.13 14.90
C ASN A 120 -13.89 43.12 15.63
N GLU A 121 -14.33 42.77 16.84
CA GLU A 121 -15.23 43.59 17.66
C GLU A 121 -14.68 44.99 17.99
N ASN A 122 -13.36 45.14 17.98
CA ASN A 122 -12.70 46.42 18.26
C ASN A 122 -12.63 47.35 17.04
N ASP A 123 -13.03 46.88 15.86
CA ASP A 123 -13.04 47.64 14.62
C ASP A 123 -14.19 48.68 14.58
N PRO A 124 -13.94 49.95 14.22
CA PRO A 124 -14.99 50.96 14.13
C PRO A 124 -16.12 50.60 13.15
N THR A 125 -15.78 49.97 12.01
CA THR A 125 -16.77 49.53 11.01
C THR A 125 -17.66 48.44 11.58
N THR A 126 -17.08 47.47 12.30
CA THR A 126 -17.83 46.43 13.01
C THR A 126 -18.74 47.00 14.09
N LYS A 127 -18.27 47.95 14.90
CA LYS A 127 -19.11 48.63 15.90
C LYS A 127 -20.29 49.37 15.30
N LEU A 128 -20.13 49.94 14.10
CA LEU A 128 -21.23 50.56 13.37
C LEU A 128 -22.23 49.51 12.86
N LEU A 129 -21.75 48.41 12.29
CA LEU A 129 -22.60 47.31 11.82
C LEU A 129 -23.42 46.72 12.97
N HIS A 130 -22.83 46.52 14.16
CA HIS A 130 -23.57 46.09 15.35
C HIS A 130 -24.69 47.05 15.76
N LYS A 131 -24.49 48.38 15.62
CA LYS A 131 -25.56 49.36 15.90
C LYS A 131 -26.74 49.25 14.93
N LEU A 132 -26.49 48.71 13.73
CA LEU A 132 -27.49 48.40 12.72
C LEU A 132 -28.00 46.95 12.83
N LYS A 133 -27.71 46.26 13.96
CA LYS A 133 -28.06 44.85 14.22
C LYS A 133 -27.45 43.85 13.23
N VAL A 134 -26.33 44.22 12.61
CA VAL A 134 -25.53 43.32 11.78
C VAL A 134 -24.35 42.83 12.62
N ASP A 135 -24.43 41.60 13.09
CA ASP A 135 -23.37 40.93 13.83
C ASP A 135 -22.81 39.73 13.06
N TYR A 136 -21.67 39.20 13.53
CA TYR A 136 -21.01 38.08 12.87
C TYR A 136 -21.90 36.84 12.80
N ASP A 137 -22.61 36.52 13.89
CA ASP A 137 -23.44 35.32 13.97
C ASP A 137 -24.68 35.41 13.07
N GLY A 138 -25.36 36.56 13.00
CA GLY A 138 -26.49 36.78 12.11
C GLY A 138 -26.09 36.75 10.63
N VAL A 139 -24.96 37.39 10.26
CA VAL A 139 -24.44 37.31 8.89
C VAL A 139 -24.01 35.88 8.54
N LYS A 140 -23.45 35.14 9.49
CA LYS A 140 -23.05 33.74 9.31
C LYS A 140 -24.25 32.82 9.12
N GLU A 141 -25.33 33.02 9.87
CA GLU A 141 -26.56 32.24 9.73
C GLU A 141 -27.22 32.50 8.38
N GLN A 142 -27.33 33.77 7.97
CA GLN A 142 -27.85 34.13 6.65
C GLN A 142 -26.96 33.61 5.52
N PHE A 143 -25.64 33.69 5.68
CA PHE A 143 -24.72 33.14 4.69
C PHE A 143 -24.83 31.62 4.58
N LYS A 144 -24.97 30.90 5.71
CA LYS A 144 -25.24 29.46 5.70
C LYS A 144 -26.56 29.15 5.00
N PHE A 145 -27.62 29.88 5.31
CA PHE A 145 -28.92 29.73 4.67
C PHE A 145 -28.85 29.96 3.15
N MET A 146 -28.06 30.94 2.71
CA MET A 146 -27.82 31.21 1.30
C MET A 146 -26.93 30.15 0.63
N ILE A 147 -25.91 29.62 1.30
CA ILE A 147 -25.12 28.48 0.79
C ILE A 147 -26.03 27.26 0.63
N THR A 148 -26.87 26.95 1.62
CA THR A 148 -27.82 25.83 1.56
C THR A 148 -28.92 26.01 0.50
N SER A 149 -29.12 27.24 0.02
CA SER A 149 -30.11 27.58 -1.02
C SER A 149 -29.51 27.67 -2.44
N ASP A 150 -28.25 28.12 -2.57
CA ASP A 150 -27.52 28.25 -3.85
C ASP A 150 -26.81 26.95 -4.26
N ASP A 151 -26.31 26.18 -3.29
CA ASP A 151 -25.73 24.86 -3.52
C ASP A 151 -26.80 23.82 -3.23
N ASP A 152 -27.15 23.02 -4.25
CA ASP A 152 -27.94 21.80 -4.10
C ASP A 152 -27.25 20.88 -3.06
N ILE A 153 -27.65 21.06 -1.80
CA ILE A 153 -27.70 20.10 -0.69
C ILE A 153 -26.36 19.40 -0.40
N VAL A 154 -25.53 19.93 0.51
CA VAL A 154 -24.66 19.08 1.35
C VAL A 154 -25.02 19.36 2.79
N ASP A 155 -25.97 18.58 3.32
CA ASP A 155 -26.45 18.78 4.68
C ASP A 155 -25.78 17.81 5.66
N ALA A 156 -25.11 18.38 6.66
CA ALA A 156 -24.90 17.74 7.95
C ALA A 156 -26.02 18.26 8.86
N PRO A 157 -26.97 17.43 9.32
CA PRO A 157 -28.11 17.94 10.06
C PRO A 157 -27.74 18.20 11.52
N THR A 158 -27.98 19.43 11.98
CA THR A 158 -28.32 19.69 13.38
C THR A 158 -29.83 19.81 13.51
N SER A 159 -30.39 18.84 14.23
CA SER A 159 -31.60 18.87 15.07
C SER A 159 -32.64 19.98 14.82
N GLU A 160 -33.81 19.49 14.40
CA GLU A 160 -35.18 19.98 14.66
C GLU A 160 -35.98 20.60 13.51
N SER A 161 -37.22 20.09 13.43
CA SER A 161 -38.38 20.52 12.64
C SER A 161 -38.39 20.26 11.13
N PHE A 162 -38.76 19.03 10.75
CA PHE A 162 -39.46 18.80 9.49
C PHE A 162 -40.92 19.27 9.59
N PRO A 163 -41.51 19.85 8.54
CA PRO A 163 -42.91 20.25 8.53
C PRO A 163 -43.82 19.00 8.45
N SER A 164 -44.87 19.01 9.27
CA SER A 164 -45.96 18.04 9.21
C SER A 164 -46.77 18.16 7.92
N ASP A 165 -47.15 17.00 7.38
CA ASP A 165 -48.16 16.85 6.34
C ASP A 165 -49.45 17.63 6.67
N SER A 166 -49.95 18.37 5.68
CA SER A 166 -51.38 18.69 5.59
C SER A 166 -51.81 18.56 4.13
N ASP A 167 -52.66 17.57 3.89
CA ASP A 167 -53.53 17.48 2.72
C ASP A 167 -54.32 18.79 2.53
N ASP A 168 -54.38 19.31 1.30
CA ASP A 168 -55.67 19.68 0.70
C ASP A 168 -55.60 19.78 -0.83
N SER A 169 -56.75 19.43 -1.38
CA SER A 169 -57.24 19.30 -2.74
C SER A 169 -57.45 20.62 -3.51
N GLY A 170 -57.57 20.51 -4.85
CA GLY A 170 -58.56 21.30 -5.59
C GLY A 170 -58.11 22.41 -6.55
N ASP A 171 -57.97 22.01 -7.81
CA ASP A 171 -58.60 22.61 -9.01
C ASP A 171 -58.01 23.83 -9.79
N SER A 172 -58.01 23.59 -11.11
CA SER A 172 -58.08 24.41 -12.34
C SER A 172 -57.45 25.81 -12.47
N LYS A 173 -56.64 25.98 -13.53
CA LYS A 173 -57.00 26.78 -14.74
C LYS A 173 -55.95 26.74 -15.86
N GLU A 174 -56.44 26.48 -17.07
CA GLU A 174 -55.76 26.73 -18.35
C GLU A 174 -55.58 28.23 -18.61
N GLY A 175 -54.50 28.56 -19.33
CA GLY A 175 -54.26 29.89 -19.90
C GLY A 175 -53.10 29.86 -20.89
N SER A 176 -53.43 29.82 -22.18
CA SER A 176 -52.53 29.86 -23.34
C SER A 176 -51.72 31.16 -23.45
N SER A 177 -50.44 31.08 -23.83
CA SER A 177 -49.84 32.01 -24.80
C SER A 177 -48.51 31.52 -25.38
N PHE A 178 -48.45 31.56 -26.71
CA PHE A 178 -47.26 31.41 -27.54
C PHE A 178 -46.26 32.57 -27.30
N GLY A 179 -44.98 32.24 -27.21
CA GLY A 179 -43.89 33.22 -27.19
C GLY A 179 -42.53 32.53 -27.39
N ALA A 180 -41.78 32.98 -28.39
CA ALA A 180 -40.63 32.32 -29.01
C ALA A 180 -39.45 32.02 -28.06
N THR A 181 -38.85 30.85 -28.27
CA THR A 181 -37.65 30.36 -27.59
C THR A 181 -36.38 31.04 -28.11
N THR A 182 -35.75 31.85 -27.25
CA THR A 182 -34.31 32.12 -27.30
C THR A 182 -33.63 31.28 -26.23
N GLY A 183 -32.67 30.44 -26.64
CA GLY A 183 -32.03 29.46 -25.78
C GLY A 183 -31.06 30.09 -24.78
N GLN A 184 -31.51 30.29 -23.54
CA GLN A 184 -30.63 30.36 -22.37
C GLN A 184 -30.51 28.97 -21.76
N LYS A 185 -29.29 28.42 -21.70
CA LYS A 185 -28.96 27.26 -20.86
C LYS A 185 -29.02 27.70 -19.40
N GLY A 186 -30.20 27.66 -18.79
CA GLY A 186 -30.35 27.68 -17.34
C GLY A 186 -29.97 26.32 -16.76
N ASN A 187 -29.22 26.32 -15.65
CA ASN A 187 -28.98 25.14 -14.81
C ASN A 187 -30.33 24.52 -14.45
N LYS A 188 -30.63 23.35 -15.02
CA LYS A 188 -31.76 22.54 -14.57
C LYS A 188 -31.38 21.95 -13.22
N LYS A 189 -32.17 22.22 -12.18
CA LYS A 189 -32.11 21.49 -10.90
C LYS A 189 -32.04 20.00 -11.18
N SER A 190 -31.12 19.28 -10.53
CA SER A 190 -30.98 17.84 -10.73
C SER A 190 -32.28 17.14 -10.34
N LYS A 191 -32.65 16.10 -11.09
CA LYS A 191 -33.77 15.21 -10.73
C LYS A 191 -33.40 14.27 -9.58
N THR A 192 -32.10 14.15 -9.29
CA THR A 192 -31.55 13.23 -8.30
C THR A 192 -30.51 13.89 -7.38
N PRO A 193 -30.85 14.97 -6.65
CA PRO A 193 -29.91 15.67 -5.78
C PRO A 193 -29.24 14.79 -4.72
N VAL A 194 -29.92 13.77 -4.18
CA VAL A 194 -29.32 12.94 -3.11
C VAL A 194 -28.26 12.00 -3.69
N LEU A 195 -28.56 11.34 -4.80
CA LEU A 195 -27.64 10.47 -5.52
C LEU A 195 -26.44 11.23 -6.10
N ASP A 196 -26.61 12.48 -6.52
CA ASP A 196 -25.49 13.28 -7.04
C ASP A 196 -24.50 13.67 -5.95
N ASN A 197 -24.94 13.71 -4.68
CA ASN A 197 -24.08 13.99 -3.52
C ASN A 197 -23.38 12.75 -2.97
N PHE A 198 -24.08 11.61 -2.94
CA PHE A 198 -23.56 10.35 -2.39
C PHE A 198 -23.09 9.36 -3.45
N GLY A 199 -23.09 9.76 -4.71
CA GLY A 199 -22.79 8.90 -5.84
C GLY A 199 -21.98 9.58 -6.93
N ARG A 200 -21.39 8.74 -7.79
CA ARG A 200 -20.56 9.15 -8.92
C ARG A 200 -21.22 8.75 -10.22
N ASP A 201 -21.61 9.72 -11.04
CA ASP A 201 -22.26 9.48 -12.34
C ASP A 201 -21.23 9.03 -13.39
N LEU A 202 -21.23 7.75 -13.72
CA LEU A 202 -20.34 7.16 -14.73
C LEU A 202 -20.74 7.61 -16.15
N THR A 203 -22.02 7.89 -16.38
CA THR A 203 -22.52 8.37 -17.67
C THR A 203 -21.96 9.75 -17.97
N ARG A 204 -22.00 10.65 -16.97
CA ARG A 204 -21.41 11.98 -17.11
C ARG A 204 -19.91 11.92 -17.38
N LEU A 205 -19.18 11.05 -16.67
CA LEU A 205 -17.74 10.88 -16.90
C LEU A 205 -17.42 10.33 -18.28
N ALA A 206 -18.27 9.45 -18.82
CA ALA A 206 -18.15 8.96 -20.17
C ALA A 206 -18.46 10.05 -21.21
N GLU A 207 -19.45 10.93 -20.97
CA GLU A 207 -19.71 12.09 -21.83
C GLU A 207 -18.53 13.08 -21.85
N GLU A 208 -17.85 13.25 -20.71
CA GLU A 208 -16.66 14.09 -20.56
C GLU A 208 -15.36 13.41 -21.04
N ASN A 209 -15.43 12.19 -21.61
CA ASN A 209 -14.28 11.37 -22.03
C ASN A 209 -13.24 11.13 -20.92
N LYS A 210 -13.68 11.03 -19.67
CA LYS A 210 -12.81 10.78 -18.51
C LYS A 210 -12.66 9.30 -18.16
N LEU A 211 -13.55 8.44 -18.65
CA LEU A 211 -13.46 6.99 -18.43
C LEU A 211 -12.40 6.35 -19.32
N ASP A 212 -11.79 5.29 -18.82
CA ASP A 212 -10.86 4.46 -19.58
C ASP A 212 -11.59 3.57 -20.59
N PRO A 213 -10.97 3.29 -21.75
CA PRO A 213 -11.52 2.33 -22.69
C PRO A 213 -11.51 0.93 -22.09
N VAL A 214 -12.62 0.23 -22.22
CA VAL A 214 -12.76 -1.13 -21.69
C VAL A 214 -12.39 -2.16 -22.75
N VAL A 215 -11.41 -3.02 -22.43
CA VAL A 215 -10.88 -4.07 -23.30
C VAL A 215 -11.30 -5.46 -22.78
N GLY A 216 -11.56 -6.40 -23.67
CA GLY A 216 -11.78 -7.82 -23.33
C GLY A 216 -13.10 -8.16 -22.61
N ARG A 217 -13.90 -7.17 -22.18
CA ARG A 217 -15.13 -7.38 -21.38
C ARG A 217 -16.44 -7.33 -22.18
N GLU A 218 -16.38 -7.53 -23.49
CA GLU A 218 -17.55 -7.34 -24.35
C GLU A 218 -18.71 -8.29 -24.03
N LYS A 219 -18.39 -9.56 -23.72
CA LYS A 219 -19.36 -10.61 -23.43
C LYS A 219 -20.09 -10.33 -22.11
N GLU A 220 -19.35 -9.92 -21.09
CA GLU A 220 -19.87 -9.59 -19.76
C GLU A 220 -20.74 -8.32 -19.82
N ILE A 221 -20.28 -7.26 -20.51
CA ILE A 221 -21.07 -6.03 -20.70
C ILE A 221 -22.35 -6.33 -21.50
N GLU A 222 -22.26 -7.16 -22.55
CA GLU A 222 -23.44 -7.57 -23.30
C GLU A 222 -24.41 -8.36 -22.41
N ARG A 223 -23.90 -9.28 -21.60
CA ARG A 223 -24.70 -10.07 -20.66
C ARG A 223 -25.40 -9.18 -19.62
N VAL A 224 -24.69 -8.18 -19.07
CA VAL A 224 -25.25 -7.18 -18.15
C VAL A 224 -26.37 -6.39 -18.82
N SER A 225 -26.15 -5.88 -20.04
CA SER A 225 -27.16 -5.17 -20.83
C SER A 225 -28.40 -6.04 -21.13
N GLN A 226 -28.19 -7.33 -21.44
CA GLN A 226 -29.28 -8.30 -21.65
C GLN A 226 -30.10 -8.50 -20.37
N ILE A 227 -29.46 -8.60 -19.20
CA ILE A 227 -30.14 -8.78 -17.91
C ILE A 227 -30.93 -7.53 -17.55
N LEU A 228 -30.32 -6.34 -17.65
CA LEU A 228 -30.98 -5.05 -17.35
C LEU A 228 -32.20 -4.79 -18.25
N SER A 229 -32.22 -5.35 -19.45
CA SER A 229 -33.36 -5.22 -20.38
C SER A 229 -34.55 -6.16 -20.07
N ARG A 230 -34.45 -7.03 -19.05
CA ARG A 230 -35.52 -7.97 -18.68
C ARG A 230 -36.63 -7.26 -17.89
N ARG A 231 -37.86 -7.81 -17.96
CA ARG A 231 -39.00 -7.33 -17.15
C ARG A 231 -38.98 -7.78 -15.68
N LYS A 232 -38.34 -8.93 -15.39
CA LYS A 232 -38.20 -9.51 -14.06
C LYS A 232 -36.78 -10.05 -13.92
N LYS A 233 -36.23 -10.03 -12.70
CA LYS A 233 -34.82 -10.40 -12.43
C LYS A 233 -33.85 -9.61 -13.32
N ASN A 234 -34.03 -8.30 -13.33
CA ASN A 234 -33.30 -7.34 -14.14
C ASN A 234 -32.09 -6.73 -13.42
N ASN A 235 -31.65 -7.36 -12.32
CA ASN A 235 -30.51 -6.93 -11.53
C ASN A 235 -29.35 -7.92 -11.74
N PRO A 236 -28.31 -7.57 -12.49
CA PRO A 236 -27.11 -8.39 -12.60
C PRO A 236 -26.26 -8.32 -11.33
N LEU A 237 -25.60 -9.44 -11.00
CA LEU A 237 -24.62 -9.54 -9.93
C LEU A 237 -23.31 -10.07 -10.51
N LEU A 238 -22.29 -9.21 -10.55
CA LEU A 238 -20.94 -9.52 -10.99
C LEU A 238 -20.21 -10.27 -9.87
N ILE A 239 -19.83 -11.52 -10.14
CA ILE A 239 -19.14 -12.39 -9.19
C ILE A 239 -17.78 -12.72 -9.78
N GLY A 240 -16.72 -12.29 -9.10
CA GLY A 240 -15.34 -12.55 -9.52
C GLY A 240 -14.36 -12.16 -8.41
N GLU A 241 -13.12 -12.62 -8.52
CA GLU A 241 -12.07 -12.30 -7.57
C GLU A 241 -11.79 -10.78 -7.49
N PRO A 242 -11.20 -10.27 -6.41
CA PRO A 242 -10.73 -8.88 -6.36
C PRO A 242 -9.74 -8.57 -7.49
N GLY A 243 -9.78 -7.35 -8.03
CA GLY A 243 -8.83 -6.90 -9.05
C GLY A 243 -9.11 -7.36 -10.49
N VAL A 244 -10.13 -8.19 -10.75
CA VAL A 244 -10.45 -8.62 -12.13
C VAL A 244 -11.11 -7.53 -13.00
N GLY A 245 -11.45 -6.36 -12.42
CA GLY A 245 -12.08 -5.24 -13.16
C GLY A 245 -13.61 -5.30 -13.20
N LYS A 246 -14.27 -5.58 -12.06
CA LYS A 246 -15.74 -5.58 -11.96
C LYS A 246 -16.34 -4.18 -12.20
N SER A 247 -15.71 -3.14 -11.66
CA SER A 247 -16.10 -1.74 -11.87
C SER A 247 -15.94 -1.29 -13.32
N ALA A 248 -14.90 -1.79 -14.02
CA ALA A 248 -14.70 -1.53 -15.45
C ALA A 248 -15.86 -2.04 -16.34
N ILE A 249 -16.58 -3.08 -15.92
CA ILE A 249 -17.79 -3.55 -16.64
C ILE A 249 -18.92 -2.52 -16.53
N ALA A 250 -19.08 -1.86 -15.38
CA ALA A 250 -20.07 -0.80 -15.18
C ALA A 250 -19.73 0.47 -15.99
N GLU A 251 -18.45 0.84 -16.02
CA GLU A 251 -17.94 1.92 -16.88
C GLU A 251 -18.14 1.61 -18.38
N GLY A 252 -17.84 0.39 -18.80
CA GLY A 252 -18.07 -0.08 -20.16
C GLY A 252 -19.55 -0.07 -20.56
N LEU A 253 -20.45 -0.35 -19.62
CA LEU A 253 -21.88 -0.21 -19.83
C LEU A 253 -22.26 1.27 -20.06
N ALA A 254 -21.76 2.20 -19.25
CA ALA A 254 -22.01 3.64 -19.40
C ALA A 254 -21.55 4.15 -20.78
N LEU A 255 -20.35 3.76 -21.22
CA LEU A 255 -19.84 4.04 -22.56
C LEU A 255 -20.74 3.47 -23.67
N ARG A 256 -21.26 2.26 -23.52
CA ARG A 256 -22.18 1.67 -24.51
C ARG A 256 -23.54 2.36 -24.54
N ILE A 257 -24.04 2.85 -23.41
CA ILE A 257 -25.30 3.61 -23.34
C ILE A 257 -25.17 4.92 -24.14
N ILE A 258 -24.10 5.68 -23.93
CA ILE A 258 -23.86 6.95 -24.64
C ILE A 258 -23.66 6.73 -26.14
N ASN A 259 -22.88 5.70 -26.49
CA ASN A 259 -22.68 5.29 -27.87
C ASN A 259 -23.93 4.63 -28.51
N LYS A 260 -25.05 4.51 -27.77
CA LYS A 260 -26.31 3.88 -28.20
C LYS A 260 -26.15 2.44 -28.70
N LYS A 261 -25.10 1.73 -28.24
CA LYS A 261 -24.81 0.31 -28.51
C LYS A 261 -25.51 -0.64 -27.54
N VAL A 262 -26.68 -0.24 -27.01
CA VAL A 262 -27.50 -1.01 -26.06
C VAL A 262 -28.94 -1.11 -26.56
N SER A 263 -29.76 -1.91 -25.90
CA SER A 263 -31.21 -1.97 -26.18
C SER A 263 -31.86 -0.60 -26.02
N ARG A 264 -32.91 -0.32 -26.80
CA ARG A 264 -33.68 0.94 -26.72
C ARG A 264 -34.23 1.23 -25.32
N ILE A 265 -34.44 0.19 -24.51
CA ILE A 265 -34.91 0.30 -23.11
C ILE A 265 -33.86 0.98 -22.22
N LEU A 266 -32.57 0.84 -22.56
CA LEU A 266 -31.46 1.39 -21.80
C LEU A 266 -30.99 2.74 -22.35
N TYR A 267 -31.64 3.28 -23.37
CA TYR A 267 -31.31 4.60 -23.90
C TYR A 267 -31.64 5.68 -22.87
N ASN A 268 -30.74 6.66 -22.76
CA ASN A 268 -30.83 7.79 -21.83
C ASN A 268 -30.88 7.38 -20.35
N LYS A 269 -30.57 6.12 -20.02
CA LYS A 269 -30.38 5.73 -18.63
C LYS A 269 -29.05 6.24 -18.10
N ARG A 270 -29.03 6.63 -16.82
CA ARG A 270 -27.85 7.08 -16.09
C ARG A 270 -27.32 5.95 -15.22
N VAL A 271 -26.05 5.60 -15.37
CA VAL A 271 -25.33 4.69 -14.47
C VAL A 271 -24.66 5.50 -13.37
N VAL A 272 -25.06 5.27 -12.12
CA VAL A 272 -24.55 5.99 -10.95
C VAL A 272 -23.96 4.99 -9.95
N THR A 273 -22.71 5.20 -9.57
CA THR A 273 -22.04 4.40 -8.53
C THR A 273 -22.39 4.95 -7.16
N LEU A 274 -22.81 4.11 -6.22
CA LEU A 274 -23.10 4.52 -4.85
C LEU A 274 -21.85 4.40 -3.97
N ASP A 275 -21.44 5.51 -3.34
CA ASP A 275 -20.37 5.47 -2.34
C ASP A 275 -20.94 5.26 -0.93
N LEU A 276 -20.86 4.02 -0.47
CA LEU A 276 -21.32 3.65 0.86
C LEU A 276 -20.49 4.30 1.97
N ALA A 277 -19.20 4.56 1.75
CA ALA A 277 -18.35 5.21 2.73
C ALA A 277 -18.83 6.65 2.99
N SER A 278 -19.18 7.39 1.92
CA SER A 278 -19.76 8.74 2.02
C SER A 278 -21.12 8.76 2.73
N LEU A 279 -21.94 7.72 2.56
CA LEU A 279 -23.23 7.61 3.26
C LEU A 279 -23.06 7.41 4.78
N VAL A 280 -22.06 6.61 5.17
CA VAL A 280 -21.71 6.36 6.59
C VAL A 280 -21.00 7.56 7.20
N ALA A 281 -20.17 8.27 6.42
CA ALA A 281 -19.40 9.42 6.86
C ALA A 281 -20.30 10.50 7.47
N GLY A 282 -19.96 10.95 8.68
CA GLY A 282 -20.73 11.97 9.40
C GLY A 282 -22.03 11.47 10.05
N THR A 283 -22.34 10.16 9.98
CA THR A 283 -23.41 9.56 10.78
C THR A 283 -22.86 9.11 12.14
N LYS A 284 -23.49 9.52 13.24
CA LYS A 284 -23.14 9.04 14.60
C LYS A 284 -24.02 7.88 15.05
N TYR A 285 -25.22 7.79 14.49
CA TYR A 285 -26.24 6.82 14.87
C TYR A 285 -26.72 6.04 13.65
N ARG A 286 -27.00 4.75 13.83
CA ARG A 286 -27.54 3.87 12.79
C ARG A 286 -28.79 4.44 12.10
N GLY A 287 -29.68 5.09 12.85
CA GLY A 287 -30.89 5.70 12.30
C GLY A 287 -30.62 6.80 11.27
N GLN A 288 -29.54 7.58 11.43
CA GLN A 288 -29.17 8.62 10.46
C GLN A 288 -28.70 8.03 9.13
N PHE A 289 -27.99 6.90 9.19
CA PHE A 289 -27.61 6.15 8.00
C PHE A 289 -28.85 5.57 7.30
N GLU A 290 -29.76 4.95 8.05
CA GLU A 290 -31.02 4.42 7.49
C GLU A 290 -31.88 5.54 6.86
N GLU A 291 -31.92 6.73 7.46
CA GLU A 291 -32.62 7.90 6.92
C GLU A 291 -32.02 8.38 5.59
N ARG A 292 -30.69 8.50 5.50
CA ARG A 292 -29.99 8.83 4.24
C ARG A 292 -30.22 7.77 3.17
N MET A 293 -30.14 6.50 3.53
CA MET A 293 -30.45 5.40 2.62
C MET A 293 -31.91 5.45 2.14
N LYS A 294 -32.84 5.83 3.01
CA LYS A 294 -34.25 5.95 2.65
C LYS A 294 -34.48 7.10 1.67
N ALA A 295 -33.77 8.22 1.84
CA ALA A 295 -33.79 9.31 0.88
C ALA A 295 -33.28 8.87 -0.50
N VAL A 296 -32.18 8.12 -0.56
CA VAL A 296 -31.66 7.52 -1.80
C VAL A 296 -32.69 6.57 -2.43
N MET A 297 -33.32 5.69 -1.65
CA MET A 297 -34.35 4.77 -2.16
C MET A 297 -35.56 5.52 -2.73
N ASN A 298 -36.07 6.53 -2.01
CA ASN A 298 -37.21 7.34 -2.46
C ASN A 298 -36.92 8.08 -3.77
N GLU A 299 -35.67 8.47 -3.99
CA GLU A 299 -35.23 9.14 -5.22
C GLU A 299 -35.11 8.16 -6.39
N LEU A 300 -34.62 6.94 -6.13
CA LEU A 300 -34.57 5.85 -7.12
C LEU A 300 -35.98 5.39 -7.52
N GLU A 301 -36.92 5.30 -6.56
CA GLU A 301 -38.31 4.92 -6.83
C GLU A 301 -39.04 5.94 -7.73
N LYS A 302 -38.63 7.22 -7.71
CA LYS A 302 -39.23 8.28 -8.54
C LYS A 302 -38.58 8.41 -9.93
N ASN A 303 -37.40 7.82 -10.14
CA ASN A 303 -36.59 8.01 -11.33
C ASN A 303 -36.18 6.67 -11.96
N ASP A 304 -36.99 6.18 -12.91
CA ASP A 304 -36.77 4.91 -13.62
C ASP A 304 -35.57 4.92 -14.59
N ASP A 305 -35.01 6.11 -14.86
CA ASP A 305 -33.86 6.31 -15.74
C ASP A 305 -32.51 6.04 -15.05
N VAL A 306 -32.50 5.71 -13.76
CA VAL A 306 -31.26 5.44 -13.02
C VAL A 306 -30.95 3.95 -12.94
N ILE A 307 -29.68 3.59 -13.15
CA ILE A 307 -29.09 2.27 -12.89
C ILE A 307 -28.04 2.46 -11.79
N LEU A 308 -28.27 1.84 -10.64
CA LEU A 308 -27.38 1.94 -9.49
C LEU A 308 -26.26 0.89 -9.56
N PHE A 309 -24.99 1.29 -9.51
CA PHE A 309 -23.85 0.37 -9.38
C PHE A 309 -23.34 0.33 -7.92
N ILE A 310 -23.15 -0.88 -7.39
CA ILE A 310 -22.70 -1.12 -6.02
C ILE A 310 -21.55 -2.14 -6.07
N ASP A 311 -20.30 -1.69 -5.86
CA ASP A 311 -19.09 -2.52 -6.06
C ASP A 311 -18.93 -3.63 -5.00
N GLU A 312 -19.40 -3.38 -3.79
CA GLU A 312 -19.31 -4.30 -2.65
C GLU A 312 -20.69 -4.53 -2.05
N ILE A 313 -21.60 -5.13 -2.83
CA ILE A 313 -23.01 -5.21 -2.42
C ILE A 313 -23.24 -6.01 -1.12
N HIS A 314 -22.30 -6.88 -0.74
CA HIS A 314 -22.36 -7.63 0.51
C HIS A 314 -22.31 -6.72 1.77
N THR A 315 -21.70 -5.54 1.67
CA THR A 315 -21.62 -4.56 2.78
C THR A 315 -23.00 -4.04 3.21
N ILE A 316 -23.94 -3.98 2.27
CA ILE A 316 -25.35 -3.59 2.51
C ILE A 316 -26.13 -4.74 3.17
N VAL A 317 -25.66 -5.98 2.99
CA VAL A 317 -26.33 -7.22 3.41
C VAL A 317 -25.82 -7.71 4.78
N GLY A 318 -24.97 -6.93 5.44
CA GLY A 318 -24.18 -7.31 6.62
C GLY A 318 -24.90 -8.17 7.66
N ALA A 319 -24.66 -9.49 7.57
CA ALA A 319 -25.22 -10.54 8.41
C ALA A 319 -25.20 -10.18 9.90
N GLY A 320 -26.31 -10.42 10.59
CA GLY A 320 -26.54 -10.15 12.01
C GLY A 320 -25.68 -10.96 12.99
N GLY A 321 -24.36 -11.02 12.79
CA GLY A 321 -23.40 -11.74 13.65
C GLY A 321 -22.46 -10.84 14.45
N ALA A 322 -22.23 -9.59 14.04
CA ALA A 322 -21.38 -8.65 14.78
C ALA A 322 -22.24 -7.47 15.26
N THR A 323 -22.13 -7.14 16.54
CA THR A 323 -22.75 -5.96 17.17
C THR A 323 -22.18 -4.69 16.54
N GLY A 324 -22.74 -4.27 15.40
CA GLY A 324 -22.31 -3.07 14.66
C GLY A 324 -22.44 -3.10 13.14
N SER A 325 -22.81 -4.23 12.49
CA SER A 325 -22.97 -4.24 11.03
C SER A 325 -24.21 -3.45 10.55
N LEU A 326 -24.00 -2.67 9.49
CA LEU A 326 -25.04 -1.88 8.80
C LEU A 326 -25.92 -2.82 7.96
N ASP A 327 -27.07 -3.24 8.49
CA ASP A 327 -28.01 -4.08 7.74
C ASP A 327 -29.07 -3.23 7.03
N ALA A 328 -28.75 -2.80 5.81
CA ALA A 328 -29.68 -2.10 4.91
C ALA A 328 -30.44 -3.07 3.97
N SER A 329 -30.24 -4.39 4.11
CA SER A 329 -30.85 -5.39 3.24
C SER A 329 -32.38 -5.35 3.26
N ASN A 330 -32.98 -5.02 4.40
CA ASN A 330 -34.42 -4.93 4.59
C ASN A 330 -35.07 -3.79 3.78
N MET A 331 -34.29 -2.77 3.41
CA MET A 331 -34.76 -1.65 2.58
C MET A 331 -34.71 -1.99 1.09
N PHE A 332 -33.66 -2.70 0.64
CA PHE A 332 -33.51 -3.09 -0.76
C PHE A 332 -34.42 -4.26 -1.17
N LYS A 333 -34.68 -5.23 -0.28
CA LYS A 333 -35.46 -6.44 -0.60
C LYS A 333 -36.83 -6.14 -1.22
N PRO A 334 -37.67 -5.23 -0.66
CA PRO A 334 -38.96 -4.90 -1.25
C PRO A 334 -38.83 -4.19 -2.60
N ALA A 335 -37.94 -3.19 -2.70
CA ALA A 335 -37.76 -2.39 -3.92
C ALA A 335 -37.23 -3.23 -5.10
N LEU A 336 -36.26 -4.12 -4.84
CA LEU A 336 -35.76 -5.10 -5.81
C LEU A 336 -36.81 -6.16 -6.19
N ALA A 337 -37.74 -6.47 -5.30
CA ALA A 337 -38.83 -7.41 -5.58
C ALA A 337 -39.93 -6.80 -6.44
N ARG A 338 -40.26 -5.53 -6.20
CA ARG A 338 -41.23 -4.77 -7.01
C ARG A 338 -40.65 -4.34 -8.36
N GLY A 339 -39.32 -4.31 -8.47
CA GLY A 339 -38.63 -3.90 -9.71
C GLY A 339 -38.57 -2.39 -9.87
N GLU A 340 -38.82 -1.65 -8.78
CA GLU A 340 -38.74 -0.18 -8.71
C GLU A 340 -37.28 0.30 -8.76
N ILE A 341 -36.34 -0.55 -8.34
CA ILE A 341 -34.91 -0.25 -8.39
C ILE A 341 -34.23 -1.22 -9.34
N GLN A 342 -33.43 -0.65 -10.23
CA GLN A 342 -32.53 -1.37 -11.11
C GLN A 342 -31.09 -1.15 -10.65
N CYS A 343 -30.40 -2.24 -10.27
CA CYS A 343 -29.02 -2.15 -9.83
C CYS A 343 -28.12 -3.24 -10.40
N ILE A 344 -26.83 -2.92 -10.46
CA ILE A 344 -25.72 -3.83 -10.76
C ILE A 344 -24.94 -3.97 -9.46
N GLY A 345 -24.94 -5.18 -8.89
CA GLY A 345 -24.08 -5.49 -7.75
C GLY A 345 -22.76 -6.10 -8.20
N ALA A 346 -21.68 -5.86 -7.48
CA ALA A 346 -20.45 -6.63 -7.55
C ALA A 346 -20.09 -7.19 -6.16
N THR A 347 -19.43 -8.34 -6.16
CA THR A 347 -19.02 -9.06 -4.94
C THR A 347 -17.93 -10.07 -5.28
N THR A 348 -17.18 -10.54 -4.28
CA THR A 348 -16.30 -11.70 -4.45
C THR A 348 -17.07 -13.02 -4.35
N LEU A 349 -16.46 -14.12 -4.80
CA LEU A 349 -17.07 -15.45 -4.70
C LEU A 349 -17.30 -15.86 -3.23
N ASP A 350 -16.37 -15.52 -2.35
CA ASP A 350 -16.44 -15.86 -0.92
C ASP A 350 -17.54 -15.08 -0.21
N GLU A 351 -17.61 -13.76 -0.41
CA GLU A 351 -18.69 -12.92 0.14
C GLU A 351 -20.06 -13.32 -0.41
N TYR A 352 -20.13 -13.68 -1.69
CA TYR A 352 -21.35 -14.17 -2.30
C TYR A 352 -21.90 -15.39 -1.54
N ARG A 353 -21.05 -16.39 -1.26
CA ARG A 353 -21.43 -17.60 -0.50
C ARG A 353 -21.79 -17.29 0.94
N GLN A 354 -21.06 -16.38 1.57
CA GLN A 354 -21.25 -16.07 2.99
C GLN A 354 -22.51 -15.26 3.27
N TYR A 355 -22.83 -14.27 2.43
CA TYR A 355 -23.86 -13.26 2.70
C TYR A 355 -25.06 -13.32 1.75
N ILE A 356 -24.83 -13.50 0.44
CA ILE A 356 -25.90 -13.38 -0.57
C ILE A 356 -26.62 -14.71 -0.80
N GLU A 357 -25.88 -15.82 -0.89
CA GLU A 357 -26.44 -17.15 -1.15
C GLU A 357 -27.29 -17.68 0.02
N LYS A 358 -26.92 -17.33 1.25
CA LYS A 358 -27.71 -17.68 2.44
C LYS A 358 -29.05 -16.94 2.48
N ASP A 359 -29.12 -15.75 1.88
CA ASP A 359 -30.35 -14.96 1.78
C ASP A 359 -31.11 -15.25 0.49
N GLY A 360 -31.97 -16.27 0.54
CA GLY A 360 -32.78 -16.68 -0.60
C GLY A 360 -33.75 -15.60 -1.11
N ALA A 361 -34.01 -14.50 -0.38
CA ALA A 361 -34.82 -13.41 -0.92
C ALA A 361 -34.00 -12.58 -1.91
N LEU A 362 -32.78 -12.19 -1.54
CA LEU A 362 -31.85 -11.44 -2.37
C LEU A 362 -31.32 -12.26 -3.55
N GLU A 363 -30.90 -13.51 -3.33
CA GLU A 363 -30.39 -14.37 -4.41
C GLU A 363 -31.40 -14.48 -5.56
N ARG A 364 -32.69 -14.58 -5.25
CA ARG A 364 -33.75 -14.70 -6.27
C ARG A 364 -33.97 -13.42 -7.08
N ARG A 365 -33.48 -12.25 -6.63
CA ARG A 365 -33.59 -10.95 -7.33
C ARG A 365 -32.42 -10.67 -8.25
N PHE A 366 -31.27 -11.24 -7.96
CA PHE A 366 -30.07 -11.09 -8.76
C PHE A 366 -29.90 -12.20 -9.79
N GLN A 367 -29.28 -11.86 -10.92
CA GLN A 367 -28.82 -12.81 -11.92
C GLN A 367 -27.30 -12.83 -11.93
N LYS A 368 -26.72 -13.99 -11.62
CA LYS A 368 -25.27 -14.20 -11.54
C LYS A 368 -24.61 -13.99 -12.91
N VAL A 369 -23.50 -13.26 -12.93
CA VAL A 369 -22.58 -13.07 -14.05
C VAL A 369 -21.18 -13.33 -13.50
N ILE A 370 -20.54 -14.41 -13.95
CA ILE A 370 -19.18 -14.76 -13.52
C ILE A 370 -18.21 -13.89 -14.31
N VAL A 371 -17.27 -13.25 -13.61
CA VAL A 371 -16.21 -12.42 -14.17
C VAL A 371 -14.89 -13.14 -13.95
N GLU A 372 -14.30 -13.63 -15.02
CA GLU A 372 -13.01 -14.32 -14.99
C GLU A 372 -11.86 -13.30 -15.06
N PRO A 373 -10.65 -13.62 -14.54
CA PRO A 373 -9.47 -12.79 -14.76
C PRO A 373 -9.16 -12.60 -16.25
N THR A 374 -8.60 -11.44 -16.62
CA THR A 374 -8.21 -11.18 -18.02
C THR A 374 -7.04 -12.08 -18.43
N THR A 375 -7.01 -12.45 -19.71
CA THR A 375 -5.86 -13.17 -20.29
C THR A 375 -4.63 -12.27 -20.38
N VAL A 376 -3.44 -12.87 -20.49
CA VAL A 376 -2.17 -12.13 -20.63
C VAL A 376 -2.21 -11.16 -21.82
N GLU A 377 -2.77 -11.59 -22.96
CA GLU A 377 -2.88 -10.77 -24.16
C GLU A 377 -3.82 -9.58 -23.96
N GLU A 378 -5.00 -9.81 -23.38
CA GLU A 378 -5.95 -8.74 -23.04
C GLU A 378 -5.36 -7.75 -22.03
N THR A 379 -4.60 -8.22 -21.03
CA THR A 379 -3.95 -7.32 -20.07
C THR A 379 -2.88 -6.44 -20.73
N ILE A 380 -2.10 -6.98 -21.66
CA ILE A 380 -1.13 -6.17 -22.41
C ILE A 380 -1.85 -5.04 -23.17
N GLU A 381 -2.96 -5.33 -23.83
CA GLU A 381 -3.78 -4.32 -24.52
C GLU A 381 -4.37 -3.29 -23.55
N ILE A 382 -4.83 -3.71 -22.37
CA ILE A 382 -5.27 -2.81 -21.29
C ILE A 382 -4.14 -1.85 -20.90
N LEU A 383 -2.93 -2.38 -20.65
CA LEU A 383 -1.79 -1.55 -20.26
C LEU A 383 -1.40 -0.56 -21.35
N HIS A 384 -1.41 -0.96 -22.64
CA HIS A 384 -1.15 -0.03 -23.74
C HIS A 384 -2.16 1.12 -23.81
N ASN A 385 -3.44 0.86 -23.50
CA ASN A 385 -4.49 1.88 -23.55
C ASN A 385 -4.41 2.89 -22.39
N ILE A 386 -3.98 2.45 -21.21
CA ILE A 386 -3.86 3.32 -20.02
C ILE A 386 -2.48 3.97 -19.89
N LYS A 387 -1.45 3.43 -20.57
CA LYS A 387 -0.05 3.88 -20.54
C LYS A 387 0.08 5.40 -20.57
N GLY A 388 -0.56 6.08 -21.52
CA GLY A 388 -0.43 7.52 -21.69
C GLY A 388 -0.81 8.33 -20.46
N LYS A 389 -1.84 7.89 -19.70
CA LYS A 389 -2.23 8.55 -18.45
C LYS A 389 -1.14 8.44 -17.37
N TYR A 390 -0.48 7.29 -17.27
CA TYR A 390 0.61 7.06 -16.33
C TYR A 390 1.92 7.75 -16.76
N GLU A 391 2.19 7.82 -18.07
CA GLU A 391 3.33 8.57 -18.62
C GLU A 391 3.25 10.07 -18.35
N ASP A 392 2.04 10.63 -18.38
CA ASP A 392 1.83 12.03 -18.06
C ASP A 392 1.79 12.29 -16.55
N HIS A 393 1.26 11.35 -15.77
CA HIS A 393 1.21 11.46 -14.32
C HIS A 393 2.60 11.36 -13.66
N HIS A 394 3.42 10.40 -14.09
CA HIS A 394 4.76 10.17 -13.51
C HIS A 394 5.89 10.82 -14.30
N ASN A 395 5.58 11.46 -15.43
CA ASN A 395 6.56 12.07 -16.31
C ASN A 395 7.67 11.10 -16.79
N VAL A 396 7.26 9.90 -17.21
CA VAL A 396 8.13 8.84 -17.74
C VAL A 396 7.60 8.33 -19.08
N SER A 397 8.41 7.56 -19.80
CA SER A 397 7.98 6.82 -21.00
C SER A 397 8.19 5.32 -20.81
N TYR A 398 7.16 4.51 -21.02
CA TYR A 398 7.29 3.05 -20.90
C TYR A 398 7.71 2.43 -22.24
N THR A 399 8.64 1.49 -22.21
CA THR A 399 8.95 0.65 -23.37
C THR A 399 7.90 -0.45 -23.55
N ASP A 400 7.74 -0.97 -24.77
CA ASP A 400 6.83 -2.11 -25.01
C ASP A 400 7.33 -3.38 -24.30
N GLU A 401 8.64 -3.52 -24.13
CA GLU A 401 9.27 -4.58 -23.33
C GLU A 401 8.88 -4.46 -21.86
N ALA A 402 8.90 -3.26 -21.28
CA ALA A 402 8.44 -3.01 -19.91
C ALA A 402 6.97 -3.39 -19.70
N ILE A 403 6.08 -3.05 -20.64
CA ILE A 403 4.65 -3.40 -20.56
C ILE A 403 4.46 -4.92 -20.57
N ASN A 404 5.15 -5.60 -21.48
CA ASN A 404 5.14 -7.06 -21.53
C ASN A 404 5.70 -7.69 -20.24
N ALA A 405 6.74 -7.09 -19.67
CA ALA A 405 7.32 -7.51 -18.41
C ALA A 405 6.34 -7.32 -17.24
N CYS A 406 5.60 -6.21 -17.17
CA CYS A 406 4.59 -5.97 -16.13
C CYS A 406 3.60 -7.13 -16.06
N VAL A 407 3.10 -7.61 -17.20
CA VAL A 407 2.13 -8.72 -17.21
C VAL A 407 2.80 -10.07 -16.96
N LYS A 408 3.90 -10.38 -17.65
CA LYS A 408 4.54 -11.71 -17.55
C LYS A 408 5.14 -11.95 -16.17
N LEU A 409 5.83 -10.96 -15.61
CA LEU A 409 6.49 -11.09 -14.32
C LEU A 409 5.46 -11.13 -13.18
N THR A 410 4.46 -10.24 -13.18
CA THR A 410 3.43 -10.28 -12.14
C THR A 410 2.57 -11.55 -12.23
N ASN A 411 2.30 -12.07 -13.43
CA ASN A 411 1.59 -13.34 -13.57
C ASN A 411 2.39 -14.53 -13.01
N ARG A 412 3.71 -14.51 -13.16
CA ARG A 412 4.59 -15.59 -12.71
C ARG A 412 4.95 -15.53 -11.23
N TYR A 413 5.20 -14.33 -10.70
CA TYR A 413 5.77 -14.13 -9.36
C TYR A 413 4.75 -13.66 -8.32
N MET A 414 3.63 -13.05 -8.72
CA MET A 414 2.57 -12.58 -7.82
C MET A 414 1.30 -13.43 -8.02
N THR A 415 1.21 -14.55 -7.31
CA THR A 415 0.12 -15.54 -7.44
C THR A 415 -1.10 -15.24 -6.57
N ASP A 416 -0.97 -14.38 -5.57
CA ASP A 416 -2.02 -14.00 -4.62
C ASP A 416 -3.00 -12.96 -5.19
N ARG A 417 -2.59 -12.25 -6.25
CA ARG A 417 -3.41 -11.26 -6.97
C ARG A 417 -3.74 -11.73 -8.39
N PHE A 418 -4.81 -11.17 -8.93
CA PHE A 418 -5.32 -11.50 -10.25
C PHE A 418 -5.04 -10.39 -11.28
N LEU A 419 -5.00 -10.76 -12.55
CA LEU A 419 -4.95 -9.81 -13.66
C LEU A 419 -6.34 -9.16 -13.87
N PRO A 420 -6.41 -7.88 -14.27
CA PRO A 420 -5.30 -7.00 -14.67
C PRO A 420 -4.65 -6.20 -13.53
N ASP A 421 -5.27 -6.11 -12.35
CA ASP A 421 -4.89 -5.24 -11.22
C ASP A 421 -3.39 -5.26 -10.89
N LYS A 422 -2.82 -6.45 -10.61
CA LYS A 422 -1.39 -6.58 -10.27
C LYS A 422 -0.43 -6.05 -11.33
N ALA A 423 -0.83 -6.08 -12.61
CA ALA A 423 0.00 -5.59 -13.70
C ALA A 423 -0.08 -4.07 -13.85
N ILE A 424 -1.23 -3.48 -13.52
CA ILE A 424 -1.42 -2.03 -13.44
C ILE A 424 -0.61 -1.47 -12.27
N ASP A 425 -0.68 -2.12 -11.09
CA ASP A 425 0.12 -1.76 -9.93
C ASP A 425 1.62 -1.74 -10.25
N ALA A 426 2.13 -2.79 -10.92
CA ALA A 426 3.54 -2.86 -11.31
C ALA A 426 3.93 -1.77 -12.33
N LEU A 427 3.03 -1.39 -13.24
CA LEU A 427 3.25 -0.28 -14.19
C LEU A 427 3.34 1.05 -13.45
N ASP A 428 2.41 1.31 -12.53
CA ASP A 428 2.31 2.53 -11.73
C ASP A 428 3.56 2.70 -10.84
N GLU A 429 3.91 1.66 -10.09
CA GLU A 429 5.05 1.67 -9.17
C GLU A 429 6.39 1.76 -9.91
N ALA A 430 6.53 1.13 -11.09
CA ALA A 430 7.72 1.29 -11.93
C ALA A 430 7.89 2.71 -12.47
N GLY A 431 6.80 3.36 -12.88
CA GLY A 431 6.85 4.76 -13.30
C GLY A 431 7.26 5.70 -12.17
N SER A 432 6.57 5.58 -11.03
CA SER A 432 6.85 6.35 -9.83
C SER A 432 8.30 6.19 -9.36
N ARG A 433 8.80 4.95 -9.32
CA ARG A 433 10.17 4.67 -8.87
C ARG A 433 11.23 5.24 -9.80
N VAL A 434 11.09 5.04 -11.12
CA VAL A 434 12.05 5.60 -12.09
C VAL A 434 12.07 7.13 -12.00
N HIS A 435 10.90 7.75 -11.84
CA HIS A 435 10.80 9.19 -11.63
C HIS A 435 11.55 9.64 -10.37
N ILE A 436 11.32 8.99 -9.21
CA ILE A 436 11.94 9.36 -7.94
C ILE A 436 13.46 9.15 -7.96
N VAL A 437 13.95 8.03 -8.51
CA VAL A 437 15.38 7.71 -8.53
C VAL A 437 16.18 8.67 -9.41
N ASN A 438 15.58 9.14 -10.51
CA ASN A 438 16.20 10.05 -11.45
C ASN A 438 15.88 11.54 -11.17
N MET A 439 15.21 11.84 -10.05
CA MET A 439 14.91 13.20 -9.65
C MET A 439 16.17 13.89 -9.10
N ASP A 440 16.93 14.53 -9.99
CA ASP A 440 18.06 15.37 -9.61
C ASP A 440 17.63 16.84 -9.51
N VAL A 441 17.63 17.38 -8.29
CA VAL A 441 17.30 18.79 -8.05
C VAL A 441 18.53 19.64 -8.34
N PRO A 442 18.47 20.60 -9.28
CA PRO A 442 19.60 21.45 -9.62
C PRO A 442 20.19 22.15 -8.39
N LYS A 443 21.53 22.16 -8.27
CA LYS A 443 22.25 22.83 -7.16
C LYS A 443 21.81 24.28 -6.95
N GLN A 444 21.43 24.98 -8.02
CA GLN A 444 20.92 26.33 -7.97
C GLN A 444 19.63 26.45 -7.12
N ILE A 445 18.71 25.48 -7.21
CA ILE A 445 17.47 25.47 -6.44
C ILE A 445 17.78 25.25 -4.96
N LEU A 446 18.64 24.27 -4.64
CA LEU A 446 19.09 24.00 -3.27
C LEU A 446 19.80 25.21 -2.63
N GLU A 447 20.63 25.92 -3.40
CA GLU A 447 21.29 27.15 -2.95
C GLU A 447 20.29 28.29 -2.70
N LEU A 448 19.30 28.47 -3.58
CA LEU A 448 18.25 29.48 -3.42
C LEU A 448 17.33 29.18 -2.22
N GLU A 449 16.98 27.92 -1.99
CA GLU A 449 16.21 27.49 -0.81
C GLU A 449 16.97 27.78 0.48
N LYS A 450 18.27 27.44 0.52
CA LYS A 450 19.13 27.73 1.67
C LYS A 450 19.27 29.23 1.91
N GLN A 451 19.48 30.02 0.85
CA GLN A 451 19.54 31.48 0.96
C GLN A 451 18.21 32.06 1.46
N LEU A 452 17.07 31.53 1.02
CA LEU A 452 15.75 31.95 1.47
C LEU A 452 15.56 31.67 2.97
N GLU A 453 16.00 30.50 3.44
CA GLU A 453 15.96 30.13 4.86
C GLU A 453 16.87 31.03 5.71
N ASP A 454 18.13 31.23 5.29
CA ASP A 454 19.08 32.12 5.97
C ASP A 454 18.54 33.55 6.08
N VAL A 455 17.94 34.09 5.00
CA VAL A 455 17.34 35.43 4.99
C VAL A 455 16.11 35.49 5.90
N ARG A 456 15.28 34.43 5.95
CA ARG A 456 14.13 34.36 6.86
C ARG A 456 14.55 34.36 8.32
N GLU A 457 15.59 33.59 8.68
CA GLU A 457 16.14 33.57 10.02
C GLU A 457 16.75 34.91 10.40
N LEU A 458 17.57 35.49 9.52
CA LEU A 458 18.22 36.78 9.75
C LEU A 458 17.17 37.88 9.94
N LYS A 459 16.15 37.94 9.07
CA LYS A 459 15.02 38.86 9.18
C LYS A 459 14.33 38.72 10.54
N ASN A 460 14.00 37.50 10.95
CA ASN A 460 13.37 37.25 12.25
C ASN A 460 14.24 37.71 13.42
N SER A 461 15.56 37.52 13.34
CA SER A 461 16.51 37.98 14.37
C SER A 461 16.59 39.51 14.45
N VAL A 462 16.57 40.19 13.31
CA VAL A 462 16.67 41.65 13.19
C VAL A 462 15.38 42.32 13.64
N VAL A 463 14.23 41.71 13.33
CA VAL A 463 12.90 42.11 13.86
C VAL A 463 12.86 42.00 15.38
N LYS A 464 13.39 40.90 15.95
CA LYS A 464 13.51 40.75 17.43
C LYS A 464 14.39 41.83 18.06
N LYS A 465 15.43 42.28 17.36
CA LYS A 465 16.32 43.38 17.79
C LYS A 465 15.77 44.79 17.51
N GLN A 466 14.52 44.92 17.04
CA GLN A 466 13.83 46.18 16.72
C GLN A 466 14.54 47.05 15.66
N LYS A 467 15.36 46.44 14.80
CA LYS A 467 16.03 47.13 13.70
C LYS A 467 15.18 47.10 12.43
N TYR A 468 14.16 47.96 12.36
CA TYR A 468 13.15 47.90 11.30
C TYR A 468 13.66 48.20 9.88
N GLU A 469 14.69 49.03 9.73
CA GLU A 469 15.29 49.37 8.43
C GLU A 469 16.04 48.17 7.79
N GLU A 470 16.85 47.48 8.59
CA GLU A 470 17.54 46.25 8.16
C GLU A 470 16.52 45.14 7.85
N ALA A 471 15.44 45.03 8.65
CA ALA A 471 14.37 44.07 8.41
C ALA A 471 13.59 44.35 7.10
N ALA A 472 13.42 45.61 6.71
CA ALA A 472 12.78 45.98 5.46
C ALA A 472 13.62 45.53 4.24
N LYS A 473 14.95 45.73 4.29
CA LYS A 473 15.87 45.24 3.24
C LYS A 473 15.80 43.73 3.09
N LEU A 474 15.87 42.99 4.20
CA LEU A 474 15.79 41.53 4.20
C LEU A 474 14.45 41.00 3.70
N ARG A 475 13.35 41.74 3.91
CA ARG A 475 12.04 41.39 3.33
C ARG A 475 12.03 41.52 1.81
N ASP A 476 12.67 42.56 1.27
CA ASP A 476 12.74 42.77 -0.17
C ASP A 476 13.69 41.75 -0.82
N ASP A 477 14.79 41.39 -0.14
CA ASP A 477 15.68 40.30 -0.54
C ASP A 477 14.96 38.93 -0.50
N GLU A 478 14.20 38.63 0.55
CA GLU A 478 13.36 37.42 0.64
C GLU A 478 12.41 37.31 -0.56
N LYS A 479 11.69 38.39 -0.89
CA LYS A 479 10.76 38.42 -2.01
C LYS A 479 11.45 38.26 -3.37
N ARG A 480 12.68 38.77 -3.50
CA ARG A 480 13.51 38.58 -4.69
C ARG A 480 13.90 37.11 -4.83
N ILE A 481 14.46 36.51 -3.77
CA ILE A 481 14.91 35.11 -3.75
C ILE A 481 13.71 34.16 -3.96
N GLU A 482 12.56 34.44 -3.36
CA GLU A 482 11.32 33.66 -3.57
C GLU A 482 10.87 33.68 -5.03
N LYS A 483 10.99 34.83 -5.70
CA LYS A 483 10.69 34.95 -7.13
C LYS A 483 11.71 34.23 -8.01
N GLU A 484 12.99 34.31 -7.67
CA GLU A 484 14.07 33.61 -8.38
C GLU A 484 13.94 32.09 -8.21
N LEU A 485 13.60 31.62 -7.01
CA LEU A 485 13.31 30.22 -6.70
C LEU A 485 12.13 29.71 -7.51
N ALA A 486 11.00 30.43 -7.51
CA ALA A 486 9.82 30.06 -8.29
C ALA A 486 10.13 29.96 -9.80
N ALA A 487 10.88 30.91 -10.35
CA ALA A 487 11.28 30.87 -11.76
C ALA A 487 12.27 29.74 -12.07
N ALA A 488 13.14 29.38 -11.12
CA ALA A 488 14.06 28.25 -11.27
C ALA A 488 13.31 26.90 -11.19
N GLN A 489 12.33 26.78 -10.29
CA GLN A 489 11.46 25.62 -10.15
C GLN A 489 10.59 25.41 -11.39
N GLU A 490 9.96 26.47 -11.91
CA GLU A 490 9.13 26.41 -13.13
C GLU A 490 9.95 25.93 -14.34
N LYS A 491 11.15 26.49 -14.53
CA LYS A 491 12.06 26.03 -15.59
C LYS A 491 12.47 24.56 -15.43
N TRP A 492 12.76 24.14 -14.21
CA TRP A 492 13.13 22.76 -13.94
C TRP A 492 11.97 21.79 -14.18
N GLU A 493 10.73 22.16 -13.83
CA GLU A 493 9.55 21.37 -14.18
C GLU A 493 9.35 21.27 -15.69
N GLU A 494 9.57 22.35 -16.44
CA GLU A 494 9.52 22.34 -17.91
C GLU A 494 10.61 21.44 -18.52
N ASP A 495 11.85 21.56 -18.05
CA ASP A 495 12.97 20.74 -18.50
C ASP A 495 12.77 19.25 -18.15
N SER A 496 12.23 18.96 -16.96
CA SER A 496 11.88 17.60 -16.56
C SER A 496 10.80 17.01 -17.47
N LYS A 497 9.77 17.79 -17.86
CA LYS A 497 8.73 17.34 -18.80
C LYS A 497 9.27 17.08 -20.22
N LEU A 498 10.31 17.81 -20.64
CA LEU A 498 10.97 17.60 -21.93
C LEU A 498 11.86 16.34 -21.93
N HIS A 499 12.43 15.99 -20.78
CA HIS A 499 13.31 14.85 -20.61
C HIS A 499 12.64 13.74 -19.79
N LYS A 500 11.63 13.09 -20.38
CA LYS A 500 10.99 11.92 -19.78
C LYS A 500 11.98 10.75 -19.69
N GLU A 501 12.12 10.20 -18.49
CA GLU A 501 12.93 9.01 -18.25
C GLU A 501 12.25 7.77 -18.79
N THR A 502 13.04 6.82 -19.31
CA THR A 502 12.50 5.60 -19.93
C THR A 502 12.44 4.45 -18.94
N VAL A 503 11.27 3.83 -18.80
CA VAL A 503 11.08 2.61 -18.00
C VAL A 503 11.38 1.38 -18.85
N SER A 504 12.39 0.62 -18.43
CA SER A 504 12.82 -0.64 -19.06
C SER A 504 12.26 -1.89 -18.36
N GLU A 505 12.46 -3.06 -18.97
CA GLU A 505 12.14 -4.36 -18.35
C GLU A 505 12.83 -4.55 -16.99
N ASP A 506 14.10 -4.13 -16.86
CA ASP A 506 14.87 -4.26 -15.62
C ASP A 506 14.25 -3.43 -14.48
N ASN A 507 13.71 -2.24 -14.78
CA ASN A 507 13.03 -1.42 -13.79
C ASN A 507 11.76 -2.09 -13.26
N VAL A 508 10.99 -2.71 -14.17
CA VAL A 508 9.78 -3.45 -13.80
C VAL A 508 10.13 -4.67 -12.95
N ALA A 509 11.15 -5.42 -13.33
CA ALA A 509 11.61 -6.58 -12.57
C ALA A 509 12.11 -6.21 -11.17
N ASP A 510 12.78 -5.06 -11.02
CA ASP A 510 13.17 -4.52 -9.72
C ASP A 510 11.98 -4.19 -8.81
N VAL A 511 10.89 -3.71 -9.39
CA VAL A 511 9.64 -3.37 -8.67
C VAL A 511 8.90 -4.64 -8.29
N VAL A 512 8.70 -5.57 -9.24
CA VAL A 512 8.09 -6.87 -8.95
C VAL A 512 8.89 -7.62 -7.89
N SER A 513 10.22 -7.46 -7.87
CA SER A 513 11.07 -8.03 -6.81
C SER A 513 10.78 -7.45 -5.44
N MET A 514 10.54 -6.15 -5.35
CA MET A 514 10.20 -5.47 -4.11
C MET A 514 8.78 -5.83 -3.63
N MET A 515 7.80 -5.83 -4.55
CA MET A 515 6.41 -6.17 -4.25
C MET A 515 6.25 -7.62 -3.78
N SER A 516 6.95 -8.55 -4.44
CA SER A 516 6.83 -9.99 -4.16
C SER A 516 7.86 -10.51 -3.15
N GLY A 517 8.92 -9.74 -2.87
CA GLY A 517 10.08 -10.20 -2.10
C GLY A 517 10.94 -11.24 -2.82
N ILE A 518 10.74 -11.45 -4.12
CA ILE A 518 11.43 -12.46 -4.94
C ILE A 518 12.38 -11.76 -5.92
N PRO A 519 13.70 -12.00 -5.88
CA PRO A 519 14.64 -11.32 -6.78
C PRO A 519 14.48 -11.78 -8.24
N VAL A 520 13.82 -10.98 -9.08
CA VAL A 520 13.52 -11.27 -10.50
C VAL A 520 14.70 -10.95 -11.42
N ASN A 521 15.44 -9.85 -11.15
CA ASN A 521 16.47 -9.29 -12.05
C ASN A 521 17.73 -10.14 -12.28
N ARG A 522 17.92 -11.23 -11.52
CA ARG A 522 19.20 -12.00 -11.54
C ARG A 522 19.07 -13.40 -12.13
N ILE A 523 17.91 -13.74 -12.69
CA ILE A 523 17.51 -15.12 -12.99
C ILE A 523 17.95 -15.60 -14.39
N ALA A 524 18.16 -14.73 -15.39
CA ALA A 524 18.35 -15.21 -16.77
C ALA A 524 19.81 -15.54 -17.15
N GLN A 525 20.80 -14.67 -16.87
CA GLN A 525 22.19 -14.87 -17.31
C GLN A 525 23.17 -15.12 -16.15
N THR A 526 23.04 -14.41 -15.03
CA THR A 526 23.86 -14.63 -13.82
C THR A 526 23.53 -15.93 -13.09
N GLU A 527 22.28 -16.39 -13.17
CA GLU A 527 21.82 -17.60 -12.48
C GLU A 527 22.43 -18.88 -13.07
N SER A 528 22.62 -18.95 -14.40
CA SER A 528 23.23 -20.13 -15.04
C SER A 528 24.68 -20.34 -14.59
N ASN A 529 25.44 -19.24 -14.48
CA ASN A 529 26.82 -19.27 -13.96
C ASN A 529 26.84 -19.61 -12.46
N LYS A 530 25.97 -18.98 -11.64
CA LYS A 530 25.83 -19.33 -10.22
C LYS A 530 25.44 -20.81 -10.03
N LEU A 531 24.55 -21.35 -10.86
CA LEU A 531 24.13 -22.75 -10.81
C LEU A 531 25.27 -23.71 -11.16
N ALA A 532 26.16 -23.33 -12.08
CA ALA A 532 27.34 -24.11 -12.41
C ALA A 532 28.34 -24.15 -11.23
N GLU A 533 28.51 -23.04 -10.52
CA GLU A 533 29.42 -22.92 -9.36
C GLU A 533 28.80 -23.37 -8.02
N LEU A 534 27.49 -23.59 -7.98
CA LEU A 534 26.73 -23.98 -6.79
C LEU A 534 27.36 -25.14 -5.98
N PRO A 535 27.85 -26.25 -6.59
CA PRO A 535 28.51 -27.30 -5.82
C PRO A 535 29.73 -26.80 -5.04
N ASN A 536 30.51 -25.89 -5.62
CA ASN A 536 31.72 -25.36 -4.99
C ASN A 536 31.39 -24.39 -3.85
N LEU A 537 30.39 -23.53 -4.05
CA LEU A 537 29.88 -22.59 -3.02
C LEU A 537 29.31 -23.34 -1.80
N ILE A 538 28.61 -24.45 -2.04
CA ILE A 538 28.10 -25.28 -0.95
C ILE A 538 29.25 -26.00 -0.23
N LYS A 539 30.21 -26.57 -0.97
CA LYS A 539 31.37 -27.28 -0.39
C LYS A 539 32.25 -26.41 0.50
N SER A 540 32.39 -25.12 0.22
CA SER A 540 33.13 -24.21 1.11
C SER A 540 32.47 -24.00 2.47
N ASN A 541 31.15 -24.26 2.57
CA ASN A 541 30.37 -24.03 3.79
C ASN A 541 29.89 -25.33 4.47
N VAL A 542 29.87 -26.45 3.76
CA VAL A 542 29.44 -27.78 4.26
C VAL A 542 30.59 -28.76 4.08
N ILE A 543 31.26 -29.09 5.19
CA ILE A 543 32.46 -29.94 5.22
C ILE A 543 32.11 -31.41 5.43
N GLY A 544 32.85 -32.31 4.79
CA GLY A 544 32.76 -33.76 4.98
C GLY A 544 31.58 -34.44 4.25
N GLN A 545 30.85 -33.70 3.40
CA GLN A 545 29.59 -34.16 2.79
C GLN A 545 29.57 -34.00 1.25
N ASP A 546 30.70 -34.21 0.59
CA ASP A 546 30.86 -33.99 -0.86
C ASP A 546 29.84 -34.74 -1.72
N GLU A 547 29.55 -36.00 -1.39
CA GLU A 547 28.58 -36.81 -2.15
C GLU A 547 27.16 -36.26 -2.00
N ALA A 548 26.78 -35.86 -0.78
CA ALA A 548 25.48 -35.27 -0.50
C ALA A 548 25.28 -33.96 -1.26
N VAL A 549 26.29 -33.09 -1.24
CA VAL A 549 26.29 -31.81 -1.98
C VAL A 549 26.18 -32.05 -3.48
N ALA A 550 26.92 -33.00 -4.04
CA ALA A 550 26.89 -33.30 -5.46
C ALA A 550 25.51 -33.81 -5.93
N LYS A 551 24.84 -34.66 -5.14
CA LYS A 551 23.50 -35.16 -5.47
C LYS A 551 22.45 -34.05 -5.45
N VAL A 552 22.44 -33.25 -4.38
CA VAL A 552 21.50 -32.13 -4.23
C VAL A 552 21.70 -31.09 -5.34
N ALA A 553 22.96 -30.69 -5.62
CA ALA A 553 23.25 -29.74 -6.67
C ALA A 553 22.81 -30.25 -8.06
N LYS A 554 23.06 -31.52 -8.39
CA LYS A 554 22.60 -32.13 -9.65
C LYS A 554 21.07 -32.13 -9.77
N ALA A 555 20.35 -32.40 -8.69
CA ALA A 555 18.89 -32.39 -8.70
C ALA A 555 18.34 -30.97 -8.95
N ILE A 556 18.91 -29.95 -8.31
CA ILE A 556 18.54 -28.54 -8.51
C ILE A 556 18.87 -28.07 -9.93
N GLN A 557 20.06 -28.41 -10.44
CA GLN A 557 20.48 -28.09 -11.81
C GLN A 557 19.54 -28.69 -12.86
N ARG A 558 19.06 -29.94 -12.67
CA ARG A 558 18.09 -30.59 -13.57
C ARG A 558 16.76 -29.82 -13.64
N ASN A 559 16.25 -29.37 -12.50
CA ASN A 559 15.02 -28.59 -12.47
C ASN A 559 15.19 -27.24 -13.17
N ARG A 560 16.28 -26.52 -12.87
CA ARG A 560 16.55 -25.20 -13.48
C ARG A 560 16.88 -25.24 -14.98
N ALA A 561 17.39 -26.37 -15.47
CA ALA A 561 17.55 -26.61 -16.91
C ALA A 561 16.21 -26.88 -17.64
N GLY A 562 15.07 -26.86 -16.93
CA GLY A 562 13.75 -27.13 -17.51
C GLY A 562 13.51 -28.61 -17.85
N LEU A 563 14.36 -29.52 -17.35
CA LEU A 563 14.26 -30.96 -17.62
C LEU A 563 13.35 -31.70 -16.63
N LYS A 564 12.85 -31.00 -15.60
CA LYS A 564 11.92 -31.52 -14.60
C LYS A 564 10.51 -30.97 -14.86
N ASP A 565 9.51 -31.74 -14.45
CA ASP A 565 8.11 -31.35 -14.46
C ASP A 565 7.90 -30.00 -13.76
N PRO A 566 7.33 -28.97 -14.43
CA PRO A 566 7.11 -27.65 -13.85
C PRO A 566 6.05 -27.64 -12.75
N ASP A 567 5.19 -28.65 -12.67
CA ASP A 567 4.14 -28.73 -11.65
C ASP A 567 4.63 -29.35 -10.33
N LYS A 568 5.93 -29.63 -10.20
CA LYS A 568 6.51 -30.20 -8.97
C LYS A 568 7.47 -29.24 -8.28
N PRO A 569 7.72 -29.40 -6.97
CA PRO A 569 8.75 -28.65 -6.26
C PRO A 569 10.12 -28.78 -6.94
N ILE A 570 10.98 -27.78 -6.78
CA ILE A 570 12.35 -27.73 -7.36
C ILE A 570 13.11 -29.02 -7.02
N GLY A 571 13.04 -29.43 -5.76
CA GLY A 571 13.65 -30.66 -5.27
C GLY A 571 12.98 -31.16 -4.00
N SER A 572 12.79 -32.47 -3.87
CA SER A 572 12.34 -33.13 -2.64
C SER A 572 13.39 -34.14 -2.17
N PHE A 573 13.90 -33.96 -0.95
CA PHE A 573 15.02 -34.75 -0.43
C PHE A 573 14.74 -35.28 0.97
N ILE A 574 15.15 -36.52 1.24
CA ILE A 574 15.32 -37.02 2.62
C ILE A 574 16.81 -37.00 2.98
N PHE A 575 17.17 -36.27 4.04
CA PHE A 575 18.52 -36.21 4.60
C PHE A 575 18.66 -37.19 5.77
N LEU A 576 19.44 -38.25 5.57
CA LEU A 576 19.73 -39.29 6.54
C LEU A 576 21.13 -39.14 7.14
N GLY A 577 21.31 -39.53 8.39
CA GLY A 577 22.61 -39.44 9.08
C GLY A 577 22.47 -39.24 10.58
N GLN A 578 23.59 -39.09 11.29
CA GLN A 578 23.58 -38.81 12.74
C GLN A 578 23.22 -37.34 13.02
N THR A 579 22.92 -37.01 14.28
CA THR A 579 22.74 -35.61 14.68
C THR A 579 24.08 -34.88 14.63
N GLY A 580 24.10 -33.66 14.09
CA GLY A 580 25.31 -32.82 14.12
C GLY A 580 26.30 -33.00 12.96
N VAL A 581 25.92 -33.76 11.92
CA VAL A 581 26.75 -33.99 10.70
C VAL A 581 26.57 -32.94 9.60
N GLY A 582 25.63 -31.99 9.76
CA GLY A 582 25.45 -30.87 8.82
C GLY A 582 24.17 -30.85 7.98
N LYS A 583 23.18 -31.72 8.24
CA LYS A 583 21.90 -31.75 7.50
C LYS A 583 21.19 -30.39 7.43
N THR A 584 20.95 -29.79 8.59
CA THR A 584 20.33 -28.46 8.72
C THR A 584 21.22 -27.35 8.16
N GLN A 585 22.54 -27.53 8.22
CA GLN A 585 23.49 -26.55 7.71
C GLN A 585 23.43 -26.49 6.18
N LEU A 586 23.31 -27.65 5.50
CA LEU A 586 23.11 -27.69 4.06
C LEU A 586 21.83 -26.95 3.64
N ALA A 587 20.72 -27.14 4.37
CA ALA A 587 19.47 -26.42 4.10
C ALA A 587 19.62 -24.88 4.23
N LYS A 588 20.36 -24.42 5.26
CA LYS A 588 20.66 -22.98 5.44
C LYS A 588 21.51 -22.41 4.31
N VAL A 589 22.55 -23.13 3.90
CA VAL A 589 23.41 -22.72 2.80
C VAL A 589 22.62 -22.69 1.49
N LEU A 590 21.76 -23.68 1.23
CA LEU A 590 20.89 -23.66 0.05
C LEU A 590 19.95 -22.46 0.03
N ALA A 591 19.34 -22.10 1.16
CA ALA A 591 18.48 -20.92 1.24
C ALA A 591 19.27 -19.64 0.91
N LYS A 592 20.48 -19.51 1.48
CA LYS A 592 21.36 -18.37 1.24
C LYS A 592 21.87 -18.28 -0.21
N GLU A 593 22.36 -19.38 -0.78
CA GLU A 593 23.00 -19.36 -2.11
C GLU A 593 21.99 -19.33 -3.26
N LEU A 594 20.78 -19.90 -3.07
CA LEU A 594 19.76 -19.96 -4.12
C LEU A 594 18.73 -18.82 -4.04
N PHE A 595 18.41 -18.36 -2.83
CA PHE A 595 17.39 -17.35 -2.61
C PHE A 595 17.96 -16.04 -2.04
N ASP A 596 19.29 -15.90 -1.99
CA ASP A 596 20.03 -14.73 -1.49
C ASP A 596 19.58 -14.27 -0.08
N SER A 597 18.94 -15.15 0.71
CA SER A 597 18.36 -14.84 2.02
C SER A 597 18.34 -16.07 2.94
N GLU A 598 18.87 -15.93 4.15
CA GLU A 598 18.73 -16.98 5.19
C GLU A 598 17.27 -17.10 5.67
N ASP A 599 16.47 -16.04 5.56
CA ASP A 599 15.07 -16.00 5.96
C ASP A 599 14.13 -16.73 4.97
N ALA A 600 14.67 -17.20 3.84
CA ALA A 600 13.99 -18.09 2.92
C ALA A 600 13.93 -19.54 3.45
N LEU A 601 14.59 -19.84 4.58
CA LEU A 601 14.48 -21.15 5.25
C LEU A 601 13.23 -21.20 6.14
N ILE A 602 12.23 -21.95 5.69
CA ILE A 602 11.04 -22.28 6.50
C ILE A 602 11.34 -23.56 7.27
N ARG A 603 11.68 -23.43 8.55
CA ARG A 603 11.92 -24.58 9.43
C ARG A 603 10.68 -24.95 10.21
N ILE A 604 10.35 -26.24 10.22
CA ILE A 604 9.27 -26.84 10.99
C ILE A 604 9.77 -28.11 11.69
N ASP A 605 9.59 -28.18 13.00
CA ASP A 605 9.96 -29.36 13.80
C ASP A 605 8.80 -30.37 13.81
N MET A 606 9.02 -31.56 13.24
CA MET A 606 7.99 -32.60 13.18
C MET A 606 7.69 -33.26 14.53
N SER A 607 8.52 -33.04 15.55
CA SER A 607 8.23 -33.44 16.93
C SER A 607 6.98 -32.73 17.49
N GLU A 608 6.63 -31.54 16.98
CA GLU A 608 5.41 -30.84 17.36
C GLU A 608 4.13 -31.44 16.73
N TYR A 609 4.29 -32.34 15.76
CA TYR A 609 3.20 -32.89 14.93
C TYR A 609 3.06 -34.40 15.09
N MET A 610 3.44 -34.92 16.27
CA MET A 610 3.26 -36.33 16.64
C MET A 610 1.78 -36.72 16.76
N GLU A 611 0.93 -35.76 17.15
CA GLU A 611 -0.50 -35.98 17.39
C GLU A 611 -1.34 -35.55 16.19
N LYS A 612 -2.41 -36.29 15.92
CA LYS A 612 -3.28 -36.05 14.75
C LYS A 612 -3.89 -34.65 14.72
N PHE A 613 -4.25 -34.07 15.86
CA PHE A 613 -4.85 -32.74 15.92
C PHE A 613 -3.83 -31.61 15.73
N ALA A 614 -2.52 -31.87 15.90
CA ALA A 614 -1.51 -30.85 15.65
C ALA A 614 -1.36 -30.52 14.15
N ILE A 615 -1.82 -31.39 13.25
CA ILE A 615 -1.78 -31.23 11.79
C ILE A 615 -2.56 -29.98 11.35
N SER A 616 -3.64 -29.64 12.05
CA SER A 616 -4.39 -28.40 11.77
C SER A 616 -3.55 -27.15 11.98
N ARG A 617 -2.48 -27.19 12.79
CA ARG A 617 -1.54 -26.06 12.92
C ARG A 617 -0.64 -25.90 11.68
N LEU A 618 -0.44 -26.94 10.87
CA LEU A 618 0.34 -26.84 9.61
C LEU A 618 -0.47 -26.21 8.48
N VAL A 619 -1.73 -26.66 8.33
CA VAL A 619 -2.59 -26.34 7.19
C VAL A 619 -3.63 -25.27 7.51
N GLY A 620 -3.99 -25.10 8.78
CA GLY A 620 -5.11 -24.28 9.23
C GLY A 620 -6.17 -25.14 9.92
N ALA A 621 -6.85 -24.58 10.92
CA ALA A 621 -7.98 -25.26 11.55
C ALA A 621 -9.17 -25.31 10.59
N PRO A 622 -9.99 -26.38 10.58
CA PRO A 622 -11.20 -26.43 9.75
C PRO A 622 -12.30 -25.47 10.28
N PRO A 623 -13.29 -25.12 9.44
CA PRO A 623 -14.39 -24.22 9.84
C PRO A 623 -15.07 -24.68 11.13
N GLY A 624 -15.22 -23.76 12.10
CA GLY A 624 -15.88 -24.02 13.38
C GLY A 624 -14.95 -24.41 14.53
N TYR A 625 -13.63 -24.47 14.31
CA TYR A 625 -12.63 -24.70 15.36
C TYR A 625 -11.88 -23.40 15.73
N VAL A 626 -11.36 -23.32 16.96
CA VAL A 626 -10.54 -22.18 17.42
C VAL A 626 -9.30 -22.07 16.53
N GLY A 627 -9.01 -20.87 16.04
CA GLY A 627 -7.92 -20.63 15.09
C GLY A 627 -8.27 -20.87 13.62
N TYR A 628 -9.56 -21.00 13.26
CA TYR A 628 -10.00 -21.11 11.86
C TYR A 628 -9.56 -19.91 11.00
N GLU A 629 -9.53 -18.71 11.58
CA GLU A 629 -9.09 -17.49 10.88
C GLU A 629 -7.56 -17.36 10.82
N GLU A 630 -6.84 -18.13 11.65
CA GLU A 630 -5.38 -18.21 11.60
C GLU A 630 -4.98 -19.26 10.56
N GLY A 631 -4.45 -18.81 9.43
CA GLY A 631 -3.93 -19.72 8.39
C GLY A 631 -2.82 -20.64 8.93
N GLY A 632 -2.59 -21.76 8.25
CA GLY A 632 -1.61 -22.75 8.70
C GLY A 632 -0.17 -22.24 8.76
N GLN A 633 0.63 -22.74 9.71
CA GLN A 633 2.03 -22.33 9.85
C GLN A 633 2.89 -22.64 8.63
N LEU A 634 2.60 -23.71 7.90
CA LEU A 634 3.31 -24.06 6.66
C LEU A 634 2.71 -23.30 5.48
N THR A 635 1.38 -23.36 5.34
CA THR A 635 0.66 -22.75 4.21
C THR A 635 0.86 -21.24 4.16
N GLU A 636 0.77 -20.51 5.27
CA GLU A 636 0.99 -19.06 5.31
C GLU A 636 2.45 -18.67 5.04
N LYS A 637 3.42 -19.40 5.60
CA LYS A 637 4.84 -19.09 5.38
C LYS A 637 5.23 -19.29 3.92
N VAL A 638 4.76 -20.37 3.29
CA VAL A 638 5.02 -20.64 1.87
C VAL A 638 4.24 -19.68 0.98
N ARG A 639 2.99 -19.34 1.33
CA ARG A 639 2.20 -18.32 0.62
C ARG A 639 2.91 -16.96 0.58
N ARG A 640 3.50 -16.53 1.71
CA ARG A 640 4.27 -15.27 1.80
C ARG A 640 5.64 -15.36 1.15
N LYS A 641 6.26 -16.56 1.12
CA LYS A 641 7.57 -16.80 0.51
C LYS A 641 7.55 -18.08 -0.34
N PRO A 642 7.03 -18.01 -1.58
CA PRO A 642 6.92 -19.18 -2.46
C PRO A 642 8.29 -19.75 -2.87
N TYR A 643 9.33 -18.90 -2.86
CA TYR A 643 10.72 -19.26 -3.11
C TYR A 643 11.41 -19.49 -1.77
N SER A 644 11.40 -20.74 -1.31
CA SER A 644 11.89 -21.07 0.01
C SER A 644 12.42 -22.50 0.10
N VAL A 645 13.31 -22.72 1.07
CA VAL A 645 13.69 -24.06 1.50
C VAL A 645 12.78 -24.45 2.65
N VAL A 646 11.92 -25.45 2.45
CA VAL A 646 11.05 -26.00 3.49
C VAL A 646 11.79 -27.15 4.18
N LEU A 647 12.23 -26.92 5.41
CA LEU A 647 12.94 -27.91 6.22
C LEU A 647 11.99 -28.52 7.26
N LEU A 648 11.66 -29.80 7.06
CA LEU A 648 10.92 -30.65 7.98
C LEU A 648 11.90 -31.45 8.83
N ASP A 649 12.15 -30.99 10.06
CA ASP A 649 13.12 -31.60 10.98
C ASP A 649 12.54 -32.83 11.67
N GLU A 650 13.35 -33.86 11.90
CA GLU A 650 12.95 -35.13 12.56
C GLU A 650 11.65 -35.78 12.05
N VAL A 651 11.54 -35.92 10.73
CA VAL A 651 10.31 -36.35 10.04
C VAL A 651 9.77 -37.72 10.49
N GLU A 652 10.61 -38.59 11.05
CA GLU A 652 10.20 -39.89 11.61
C GLU A 652 9.27 -39.81 12.82
N LYS A 653 9.20 -38.65 13.50
CA LYS A 653 8.34 -38.46 14.66
C LYS A 653 6.93 -37.99 14.29
N ALA A 654 6.74 -37.49 13.06
CA ALA A 654 5.46 -36.97 12.62
C ALA A 654 4.36 -38.04 12.63
N HIS A 655 3.12 -37.61 12.82
CA HIS A 655 1.97 -38.46 12.57
C HIS A 655 1.87 -38.84 11.07
N PRO A 656 1.48 -40.08 10.71
CA PRO A 656 1.40 -40.51 9.30
C PRO A 656 0.54 -39.63 8.38
N ASP A 657 -0.54 -39.05 8.90
CA ASP A 657 -1.42 -38.15 8.14
C ASP A 657 -0.69 -36.88 7.61
N VAL A 658 0.44 -36.49 8.20
CA VAL A 658 1.28 -35.40 7.66
C VAL A 658 1.85 -35.78 6.29
N PHE A 659 2.20 -37.05 6.07
CA PHE A 659 2.74 -37.51 4.79
C PHE A 659 1.68 -37.51 3.69
N ASN A 660 0.42 -37.81 4.02
CA ASN A 660 -0.69 -37.75 3.07
C ASN A 660 -0.90 -36.32 2.54
N MET A 661 -0.75 -35.32 3.42
CA MET A 661 -0.76 -33.91 3.03
C MET A 661 0.44 -33.56 2.12
N LEU A 662 1.63 -34.05 2.46
CA LEU A 662 2.84 -33.80 1.66
C LEU A 662 2.81 -34.49 0.29
N LEU A 663 2.08 -35.61 0.13
CA LEU A 663 1.90 -36.25 -1.18
C LEU A 663 1.30 -35.28 -2.20
N GLN A 664 0.28 -34.50 -1.80
CA GLN A 664 -0.32 -33.49 -2.68
C GLN A 664 0.72 -32.45 -3.15
N VAL A 665 1.58 -32.02 -2.22
CA VAL A 665 2.66 -31.07 -2.51
C VAL A 665 3.72 -31.65 -3.45
N LEU A 666 4.10 -32.91 -3.25
CA LEU A 666 5.13 -33.58 -4.04
C LEU A 666 4.65 -33.95 -5.45
N ASP A 667 3.34 -34.15 -5.62
CA ASP A 667 2.72 -34.56 -6.88
C ASP A 667 2.32 -33.40 -7.76
N ASP A 668 1.51 -32.49 -7.21
CA ASP A 668 0.87 -31.40 -7.95
C ASP A 668 1.52 -30.04 -7.68
N GLY A 669 2.46 -29.97 -6.72
CA GLY A 669 3.11 -28.70 -6.36
C GLY A 669 2.18 -27.72 -5.65
N TYR A 670 1.01 -28.16 -5.18
CA TYR A 670 0.06 -27.31 -4.45
C TYR A 670 -0.39 -27.96 -3.15
N LEU A 671 -0.71 -27.12 -2.16
CA LEU A 671 -1.43 -27.52 -0.95
C LEU A 671 -2.68 -26.66 -0.78
N THR A 672 -3.81 -27.29 -0.49
CA THR A 672 -5.03 -26.54 -0.18
C THR A 672 -5.11 -26.31 1.32
N ASP A 673 -5.17 -25.05 1.74
CA ASP A 673 -5.39 -24.65 3.14
C ASP A 673 -6.83 -24.97 3.59
N SER A 674 -7.12 -24.96 4.89
CA SER A 674 -8.47 -25.14 5.44
C SER A 674 -9.47 -24.08 4.99
N LEU A 675 -8.99 -22.90 4.58
CA LEU A 675 -9.80 -21.83 3.94
C LEU A 675 -10.10 -22.09 2.46
N GLY A 676 -9.61 -23.18 1.87
CA GLY A 676 -9.81 -23.51 0.45
C GLY A 676 -8.85 -22.80 -0.51
N ARG A 677 -7.87 -22.07 0.00
CA ARG A 677 -6.83 -21.39 -0.80
C ARG A 677 -5.81 -22.42 -1.30
N LYS A 678 -5.44 -22.35 -2.58
CA LYS A 678 -4.35 -23.16 -3.16
C LYS A 678 -3.02 -22.44 -2.97
N ILE A 679 -2.12 -23.04 -2.21
CA ILE A 679 -0.77 -22.54 -1.94
C ILE A 679 0.21 -23.23 -2.89
N ASP A 680 1.05 -22.43 -3.55
CA ASP A 680 2.03 -22.92 -4.55
C ASP A 680 3.37 -23.30 -3.90
N PHE A 681 3.80 -24.54 -4.12
CA PHE A 681 5.06 -25.13 -3.67
C PHE A 681 6.03 -25.43 -4.82
N ARG A 682 5.68 -25.14 -6.08
CA ARG A 682 6.52 -25.45 -7.25
C ARG A 682 7.90 -24.78 -7.19
N ASN A 683 7.98 -23.62 -6.54
CA ASN A 683 9.22 -22.87 -6.34
C ASN A 683 9.95 -23.19 -5.02
N THR A 684 9.56 -24.25 -4.33
CA THR A 684 10.17 -24.66 -3.04
C THR A 684 11.14 -25.81 -3.18
N ILE A 685 12.12 -25.88 -2.27
CA ILE A 685 12.95 -27.07 -2.05
C ILE A 685 12.52 -27.70 -0.73
N ILE A 686 12.03 -28.93 -0.79
CA ILE A 686 11.52 -29.66 0.38
C ILE A 686 12.63 -30.58 0.91
N ILE A 687 13.08 -30.32 2.13
CA ILE A 687 14.12 -31.09 2.80
C ILE A 687 13.52 -31.71 4.06
N MET A 688 13.60 -33.04 4.15
CA MET A 688 13.15 -33.79 5.30
C MET A 688 14.33 -34.43 5.98
N THR A 689 14.63 -34.09 7.23
CA THR A 689 15.75 -34.71 7.93
C THR A 689 15.27 -35.86 8.80
N SER A 690 15.99 -36.97 8.79
CA SER A 690 15.70 -38.10 9.67
C SER A 690 16.94 -38.76 10.23
N ASN A 691 16.88 -39.21 11.48
CA ASN A 691 17.95 -39.96 12.13
C ASN A 691 17.79 -41.49 12.01
N ILE A 692 16.82 -41.94 11.19
CA ILE A 692 16.60 -43.36 10.90
C ILE A 692 17.84 -44.01 10.29
N GLY A 693 18.12 -45.25 10.68
CA GLY A 693 19.22 -46.06 10.13
C GLY A 693 20.60 -45.77 10.76
N ALA A 694 20.79 -44.59 11.36
CA ALA A 694 22.07 -44.17 11.92
C ALA A 694 22.58 -45.08 13.07
N ARG A 695 21.68 -45.62 13.90
CA ARG A 695 22.05 -46.55 14.99
C ARG A 695 22.48 -47.93 14.46
N LYS A 696 21.76 -48.48 13.46
CA LYS A 696 22.07 -49.81 12.89
C LYS A 696 23.37 -49.82 12.08
N LEU A 697 23.71 -48.69 11.45
CA LEU A 697 25.00 -48.49 10.80
C LEU A 697 26.17 -48.53 11.80
N LYS A 698 25.94 -48.12 13.06
CA LYS A 698 26.97 -48.10 14.12
C LYS A 698 27.35 -49.50 14.59
N ASP A 699 26.38 -50.40 14.69
CA ASP A 699 26.58 -51.76 15.20
C ASP A 699 27.44 -52.62 14.26
N PHE A 700 27.46 -52.29 12.96
CA PHE A 700 28.28 -53.00 11.96
C PHE A 700 29.77 -52.65 12.05
N GLY A 701 30.11 -51.40 12.43
CA GLY A 701 31.49 -50.93 12.53
C GLY A 701 32.24 -51.33 13.81
N GLN A 702 31.58 -52.02 14.75
CA GLN A 702 32.18 -52.48 16.01
C GLN A 702 32.58 -53.98 16.01
N GLY A 703 32.49 -54.66 14.86
CA GLY A 703 33.05 -56.01 14.69
C GLY A 703 34.58 -55.99 14.74
N VAL A 704 35.16 -56.73 15.69
CA VAL A 704 36.61 -56.82 15.97
C VAL A 704 37.41 -57.10 14.68
N GLY A 705 38.48 -56.32 14.50
CA GLY A 705 39.06 -55.99 13.20
C GLY A 705 39.64 -57.14 12.38
N PHE A 706 39.22 -57.21 11.12
CA PHE A 706 39.97 -57.69 9.96
C PHE A 706 39.30 -57.13 8.68
N GLY A 707 39.53 -55.85 8.37
CA GLY A 707 38.99 -55.22 7.17
C GLY A 707 39.82 -55.55 5.93
N THR A 708 39.46 -56.61 5.20
CA THR A 708 40.02 -56.86 3.86
C THR A 708 39.43 -55.87 2.85
N THR A 709 40.15 -55.57 1.77
CA THR A 709 39.71 -54.68 0.67
C THR A 709 38.37 -55.11 0.05
N ALA A 710 38.02 -56.40 0.12
CA ALA A 710 36.71 -56.92 -0.30
C ALA A 710 35.55 -56.49 0.63
N MET A 711 35.79 -56.33 1.93
CA MET A 711 34.77 -55.88 2.88
C MET A 711 34.44 -54.40 2.70
N LYS A 712 35.43 -53.54 2.41
CA LYS A 712 35.21 -52.12 2.08
C LYS A 712 34.31 -51.92 0.85
N ALA A 713 34.44 -52.79 -0.16
CA ALA A 713 33.61 -52.73 -1.36
C ALA A 713 32.17 -53.23 -1.15
N GLN A 714 31.95 -54.15 -0.21
CA GLN A 714 30.61 -54.61 0.18
C GLN A 714 29.92 -53.69 1.20
N GLU A 715 30.69 -52.88 1.92
CA GLU A 715 30.22 -51.96 2.96
C GLU A 715 29.15 -51.00 2.41
N ASP A 716 29.42 -50.31 1.29
CA ASP A 716 28.48 -49.35 0.69
C ASP A 716 27.17 -50.00 0.24
N SER A 717 27.23 -51.21 -0.33
CA SER A 717 26.04 -51.94 -0.79
C SER A 717 25.17 -52.40 0.39
N HIS A 718 25.80 -52.82 1.48
CA HIS A 718 25.11 -53.24 2.68
C HIS A 718 24.51 -52.04 3.43
N GLN A 719 25.26 -50.94 3.56
CA GLN A 719 24.79 -49.69 4.16
C GLN A 719 23.51 -49.19 3.46
N LYS A 720 23.49 -49.18 2.12
CA LYS A 720 22.28 -48.83 1.35
C LYS A 720 21.10 -49.75 1.66
N SER A 721 21.32 -51.08 1.71
CA SER A 721 20.26 -52.04 2.02
C SER A 721 19.66 -51.86 3.43
N VAL A 722 20.49 -51.54 4.41
CA VAL A 722 20.07 -51.28 5.80
C VAL A 722 19.27 -49.99 5.88
N ILE A 723 19.70 -48.95 5.15
CA ILE A 723 19.01 -47.66 5.07
C ILE A 723 17.65 -47.83 4.38
N GLU A 724 17.60 -48.48 3.22
CA GLU A 724 16.35 -48.72 2.49
C GLU A 724 15.35 -49.54 3.32
N GLY A 725 15.83 -50.59 4.00
CA GLY A 725 15.00 -51.39 4.89
C GLY A 725 14.46 -50.61 6.08
N ALA A 726 15.24 -49.67 6.61
CA ALA A 726 14.81 -48.80 7.70
C ALA A 726 13.80 -47.74 7.22
N LEU A 727 13.98 -47.17 6.03
CA LEU A 727 13.05 -46.23 5.41
C LEU A 727 11.70 -46.88 5.10
N LYS A 728 11.68 -48.06 4.46
CA LYS A 728 10.45 -48.80 4.13
C LYS A 728 9.65 -49.21 5.36
N LYS A 729 10.28 -49.27 6.53
CA LYS A 729 9.60 -49.53 7.81
C LYS A 729 8.97 -48.28 8.41
N ALA A 730 9.56 -47.11 8.19
CA ALA A 730 9.10 -45.85 8.76
C ALA A 730 8.12 -45.09 7.87
N PHE A 731 8.30 -45.17 6.55
CA PHE A 731 7.48 -44.46 5.57
C PHE A 731 6.81 -45.42 4.59
N ALA A 732 5.62 -45.07 4.14
CA ALA A 732 4.92 -45.82 3.11
C ALA A 732 5.71 -45.77 1.78
N PRO A 733 5.73 -46.86 0.99
CA PRO A 733 6.40 -46.87 -0.32
C PRO A 733 5.89 -45.78 -1.27
N GLU A 734 4.61 -45.45 -1.18
CA GLU A 734 3.99 -44.37 -1.95
C GLU A 734 4.71 -43.03 -1.74
N PHE A 735 4.98 -42.67 -0.48
CA PHE A 735 5.69 -41.45 -0.13
C PHE A 735 7.13 -41.45 -0.63
N LEU A 736 7.85 -42.57 -0.44
CA LEU A 736 9.24 -42.70 -0.89
C LEU A 736 9.39 -42.57 -2.41
N ASN A 737 8.40 -43.04 -3.17
CA ASN A 737 8.42 -42.95 -4.63
C ASN A 737 8.15 -41.53 -5.17
N ARG A 738 7.68 -40.58 -4.34
CA ARG A 738 7.48 -39.17 -4.73
C ARG A 738 8.65 -38.27 -4.38
N ILE A 739 9.65 -38.81 -3.69
CA ILE A 739 10.86 -38.09 -3.31
C ILE A 739 11.90 -38.22 -4.42
N ASP A 740 12.55 -37.12 -4.80
CA ASP A 740 13.52 -37.14 -5.89
C ASP A 740 14.77 -37.96 -5.55
N ASP A 741 15.28 -37.81 -4.32
CA ASP A 741 16.48 -38.53 -3.88
C ASP A 741 16.58 -38.66 -2.34
N VAL A 742 17.25 -39.72 -1.90
CA VAL A 742 17.60 -39.95 -0.49
C VAL A 742 19.09 -39.68 -0.31
N ILE A 743 19.39 -38.64 0.46
CA ILE A 743 20.73 -38.13 0.67
C ILE A 743 21.28 -38.66 2.00
N VAL A 744 22.36 -39.43 1.95
CA VAL A 744 23.03 -39.99 3.12
C VAL A 744 24.20 -39.08 3.51
N PHE A 745 24.25 -38.68 4.77
CA PHE A 745 25.34 -37.90 5.35
C PHE A 745 26.28 -38.81 6.12
N ASN A 746 27.58 -38.64 5.85
CA ASN A 746 28.63 -39.42 6.47
C ASN A 746 28.95 -38.92 7.89
N PRO A 747 29.40 -39.78 8.81
CA PRO A 747 29.98 -39.34 10.07
C PRO A 747 31.18 -38.42 9.82
N LEU A 748 31.34 -37.38 10.64
CA LEU A 748 32.44 -36.43 10.52
C LEU A 748 33.75 -37.05 11.04
N GLU A 749 34.84 -36.84 10.32
CA GLU A 749 36.19 -37.19 10.76
C GLU A 749 36.87 -36.03 11.50
N ARG A 750 37.99 -36.30 12.18
CA ARG A 750 38.73 -35.26 12.93
C ARG A 750 39.19 -34.11 12.03
N GLU A 751 39.60 -34.42 10.80
CA GLU A 751 40.02 -33.43 9.81
C GLU A 751 38.86 -32.50 9.38
N ASP A 752 37.63 -33.02 9.33
CA ASP A 752 36.45 -32.23 9.01
C ASP A 752 36.16 -31.22 10.14
N ILE A 753 36.32 -31.64 11.39
CA ILE A 753 36.07 -30.78 12.56
C ILE A 753 37.00 -29.58 12.58
N HIS A 754 38.28 -29.74 12.21
CA HIS A 754 39.21 -28.63 12.11
C HIS A 754 38.72 -27.54 11.15
N LYS A 755 38.28 -27.94 9.95
CA LYS A 755 37.72 -27.01 8.96
C LYS A 755 36.41 -26.38 9.45
N ILE A 756 35.58 -27.13 10.17
CA ILE A 756 34.32 -26.62 10.75
C ILE A 756 34.60 -25.56 11.83
N ILE A 757 35.66 -25.73 12.64
CA ILE A 757 36.08 -24.72 13.62
C ILE A 757 36.42 -23.41 12.93
N ASP A 758 37.20 -23.45 11.84
CA ASP A 758 37.56 -22.22 11.12
C ASP A 758 36.32 -21.47 10.62
N ILE A 759 35.27 -22.18 10.20
CA ILE A 759 34.00 -21.58 9.76
C ILE A 759 33.25 -20.94 10.93
N GLU A 760 33.16 -21.61 12.09
CA GLU A 760 32.46 -21.06 13.26
C GLU A 760 33.24 -19.90 13.91
N LEU A 761 34.58 -19.96 13.94
CA LEU A 761 35.44 -18.90 14.45
C LEU A 761 35.35 -17.61 13.62
N LYS A 762 35.15 -17.69 12.30
CA LYS A 762 34.93 -16.48 11.47
C LYS A 762 33.80 -15.59 12.00
N LYS A 763 32.71 -16.19 12.49
CA LYS A 763 31.57 -15.46 13.06
C LYS A 763 31.93 -14.83 14.40
N LEU A 764 32.75 -15.50 15.20
CA LEU A 764 33.26 -14.95 16.45
C LEU A 764 34.21 -13.78 16.20
N PHE A 765 35.15 -13.93 15.26
CA PHE A 765 36.10 -12.87 14.89
C PHE A 765 35.39 -11.61 14.38
N ALA A 766 34.34 -11.75 13.58
CA ALA A 766 33.54 -10.62 13.13
C ALA A 766 32.91 -9.87 14.33
N ARG A 767 32.24 -10.59 15.24
CA ARG A 767 31.64 -9.99 16.44
C ARG A 767 32.66 -9.28 17.34
N ILE A 768 33.83 -9.87 17.53
CA ILE A 768 34.89 -9.29 18.36
C ILE A 768 35.50 -8.05 17.70
N LYS A 769 35.65 -8.08 16.37
CA LYS A 769 36.11 -6.93 15.59
C LYS A 769 35.14 -5.75 15.67
N ASP A 770 33.83 -6.01 15.64
CA ASP A 770 32.81 -4.96 15.79
C ASP A 770 32.84 -4.30 17.18
N ILE A 771 33.32 -5.03 18.19
CA ILE A 771 33.54 -4.52 19.56
C ILE A 771 34.89 -3.77 19.66
N GLY A 772 35.75 -3.82 18.63
CA GLY A 772 37.01 -3.07 18.55
C GLY A 772 38.27 -3.88 18.90
N TYR A 773 38.20 -5.21 19.01
CA TYR A 773 39.36 -6.05 19.31
C TYR A 773 39.74 -6.96 18.13
N HIS A 774 41.01 -7.39 18.05
CA HIS A 774 41.44 -8.39 17.07
C HIS A 774 41.76 -9.72 17.77
N LEU A 775 41.05 -10.80 17.45
CA LEU A 775 41.32 -12.12 18.03
C LEU A 775 42.01 -13.04 17.02
N SER A 776 43.11 -13.68 17.45
CA SER A 776 43.79 -14.75 16.72
C SER A 776 43.97 -15.98 17.60
N LEU A 777 43.86 -17.17 17.00
CA LEU A 777 44.07 -18.46 17.69
C LEU A 777 45.23 -19.22 17.05
N SER A 778 46.08 -19.82 17.89
CA SER A 778 47.10 -20.76 17.43
C SER A 778 46.48 -22.09 16.94
N GLU A 779 47.19 -22.82 16.08
CA GLU A 779 46.74 -24.15 15.62
C GLU A 779 46.58 -25.14 16.80
N LYS A 780 47.44 -25.04 17.82
CA LYS A 780 47.33 -25.86 19.04
C LYS A 780 46.07 -25.54 19.84
N ALA A 781 45.67 -24.26 19.90
CA ALA A 781 44.42 -23.86 20.53
C ALA A 781 43.21 -24.42 19.76
N LYS A 782 43.26 -24.42 18.42
CA LYS A 782 42.23 -25.05 17.59
C LYS A 782 42.15 -26.56 17.80
N ASP A 783 43.29 -27.26 17.83
CA ASP A 783 43.38 -28.70 18.15
C ASP A 783 42.69 -29.04 19.48
N TYR A 784 42.99 -28.24 20.52
CA TYR A 784 42.39 -28.43 21.84
C TYR A 784 40.87 -28.28 21.81
N ILE A 785 40.35 -27.28 21.09
CA ILE A 785 38.92 -27.06 20.94
C ILE A 785 38.27 -28.15 20.09
N SER A 786 38.92 -28.61 19.02
CA SER A 786 38.50 -29.78 18.23
C SER A 786 38.30 -30.99 19.12
N ASP A 787 39.28 -31.31 19.97
CA ASP A 787 39.25 -32.50 20.82
C ASP A 787 38.17 -32.40 21.92
N LYS A 788 37.88 -31.20 22.43
CA LYS A 788 36.80 -30.97 23.40
C LYS A 788 35.42 -30.82 22.75
N GLY A 789 35.36 -30.40 21.50
CA GLY A 789 34.15 -30.12 20.74
C GLY A 789 33.69 -31.25 19.82
N PHE A 790 34.51 -32.29 19.64
CA PHE A 790 34.20 -33.46 18.83
C PHE A 790 33.65 -34.61 19.67
N ASP A 791 32.48 -35.11 19.29
CA ASP A 791 31.93 -36.36 19.79
C ASP A 791 31.49 -37.23 18.62
N LYS A 792 32.00 -38.46 18.53
CA LYS A 792 31.67 -39.40 17.45
C LYS A 792 30.16 -39.72 17.35
N GLN A 793 29.38 -39.51 18.42
CA GLN A 793 27.93 -39.71 18.45
C GLN A 793 27.12 -38.44 18.15
N TYR A 794 27.63 -37.27 18.55
CA TYR A 794 26.92 -35.99 18.42
C TYR A 794 27.48 -35.07 17.32
N GLY A 795 28.49 -35.52 16.59
CA GLY A 795 29.15 -34.78 15.52
C GLY A 795 29.75 -33.47 16.03
N ALA A 796 29.61 -32.41 15.24
CA ALA A 796 30.12 -31.06 15.57
C ALA A 796 29.17 -30.27 16.51
N ARG A 797 28.08 -30.87 17.01
CA ARG A 797 27.10 -30.15 17.86
C ARG A 797 27.69 -29.58 19.17
N PRO A 798 28.61 -30.27 19.88
CA PRO A 798 29.25 -29.73 21.08
C PRO A 798 30.22 -28.58 20.81
N LEU A 799 30.63 -28.38 19.54
CA LEU A 799 31.68 -27.44 19.17
C LEU A 799 31.36 -26.00 19.55
N LYS A 800 30.12 -25.54 19.31
CA LYS A 800 29.68 -24.20 19.71
C LYS A 800 29.77 -23.99 21.22
N ARG A 801 29.41 -25.02 21.99
CA ARG A 801 29.50 -24.99 23.45
C ARG A 801 30.97 -24.98 23.91
N ALA A 802 31.85 -25.68 23.21
CA ALA A 802 33.29 -25.65 23.49
C ALA A 802 33.87 -24.26 23.21
N ILE A 803 33.54 -23.64 22.07
CA ILE A 803 33.96 -22.27 21.74
C ILE A 803 33.45 -21.29 22.80
N GLN A 804 32.16 -21.36 23.16
CA GLN A 804 31.60 -20.51 24.19
C GLN A 804 32.34 -20.67 25.54
N LYS A 805 32.47 -21.91 26.02
CA LYS A 805 33.07 -22.20 27.33
C LYS A 805 34.55 -21.87 27.44
N TYR A 806 35.34 -22.14 26.40
CA TYR A 806 36.80 -22.04 26.47
C TYR A 806 37.36 -20.77 25.84
N ILE A 807 36.64 -20.14 24.91
CA ILE A 807 37.04 -18.88 24.28
C ILE A 807 36.19 -17.72 24.79
N GLU A 808 34.87 -17.75 24.58
CA GLU A 808 34.01 -16.58 24.86
C GLU A 808 34.01 -16.24 26.36
N ASP A 809 33.87 -17.23 27.24
CA ASP A 809 33.88 -17.01 28.70
C ASP A 809 35.22 -16.43 29.17
N ALA A 810 36.34 -16.91 28.64
CA ALA A 810 37.68 -16.41 28.99
C ALA A 810 37.92 -14.98 28.48
N LEU A 811 37.45 -14.65 27.28
CA LEU A 811 37.52 -13.29 26.75
C LEU A 811 36.60 -12.33 27.52
N ALA A 812 35.41 -12.77 27.89
CA ALA A 812 34.46 -11.96 28.65
C ALA A 812 35.03 -11.59 30.03
N GLU A 813 35.70 -12.54 30.70
CA GLU A 813 36.35 -12.28 31.99
C GLU A 813 37.47 -11.22 31.87
N GLU A 814 38.31 -11.31 30.83
CA GLU A 814 39.38 -10.32 30.60
C GLU A 814 38.85 -8.92 30.22
N ILE A 815 37.77 -8.86 29.43
CA ILE A 815 37.12 -7.60 29.07
C ILE A 815 36.50 -6.94 30.30
N VAL A 816 35.78 -7.70 31.15
CA VAL A 816 35.12 -7.17 32.36
C VAL A 816 36.14 -6.71 33.39
N ASN A 817 37.26 -7.42 33.53
CA ASN A 817 38.34 -7.05 34.44
C ASN A 817 39.16 -5.83 33.97
N SER A 818 38.82 -5.22 32.82
CA SER A 818 39.46 -4.01 32.26
C SER A 818 40.94 -4.21 31.91
N ASN A 819 41.34 -5.43 31.55
CA ASN A 819 42.72 -5.73 31.13
C ASN A 819 42.98 -5.44 29.64
N LEU A 820 41.95 -5.04 28.89
CA LEU A 820 41.95 -4.84 27.44
C LEU A 820 41.52 -3.41 27.09
N ASP A 821 42.29 -2.75 26.22
CA ASP A 821 41.97 -1.44 25.65
C ASP A 821 41.44 -1.61 24.20
N GLU A 822 40.54 -0.73 23.74
CA GLU A 822 40.03 -0.76 22.35
C GLU A 822 41.19 -0.68 21.34
N GLY A 823 41.27 -1.64 20.42
CA GLY A 823 42.36 -1.78 19.45
C GLY A 823 43.40 -2.85 19.79
N ASP A 824 43.33 -3.49 20.96
CA ASP A 824 44.25 -4.57 21.35
C ASP A 824 44.09 -5.83 20.48
N SER A 825 45.23 -6.49 20.22
CA SER A 825 45.30 -7.80 19.55
C SER A 825 45.43 -8.91 20.58
N ILE A 826 44.43 -9.77 20.64
CA ILE A 826 44.30 -10.90 21.54
C ILE A 826 44.78 -12.16 20.82
N ILE A 827 45.80 -12.82 21.36
CA ILE A 827 46.34 -14.09 20.86
C ILE A 827 46.04 -15.17 21.89
N MET A 828 45.23 -16.15 21.52
CA MET A 828 44.96 -17.32 22.36
C MET A 828 45.81 -18.52 21.94
N ASP A 829 46.52 -19.10 22.91
CA ASP A 829 47.38 -20.26 22.71
C ASP A 829 47.14 -21.35 23.78
N PHE A 830 47.50 -22.59 23.49
CA PHE A 830 47.31 -23.72 24.40
C PHE A 830 48.57 -24.01 25.22
N ASP A 831 48.47 -23.93 26.56
CA ASP A 831 49.56 -24.31 27.46
C ASP A 831 49.47 -25.80 27.84
N GLU A 832 50.33 -26.63 27.22
CA GLU A 832 50.42 -28.07 27.48
C GLU A 832 50.72 -28.43 28.94
N LYS A 833 51.29 -27.51 29.75
CA LYS A 833 51.62 -27.78 31.17
C LYS A 833 50.43 -27.55 32.11
N LYS A 834 49.57 -26.60 31.79
CA LYS A 834 48.38 -26.25 32.60
C LYS A 834 47.11 -26.92 32.08
N GLY A 835 47.09 -27.35 30.81
CA GLY A 835 45.92 -27.95 30.18
C GLY A 835 44.80 -26.95 29.91
N GLU A 836 45.11 -25.66 29.82
CA GLU A 836 44.18 -24.55 29.66
C GLU A 836 44.62 -23.60 28.53
N LEU A 837 43.67 -22.85 27.97
CA LEU A 837 43.97 -21.80 27.01
C LEU A 837 44.50 -20.57 27.74
N THR A 838 45.59 -20.00 27.23
CA THR A 838 46.21 -18.78 27.75
C THR A 838 46.01 -17.64 26.77
N ILE A 839 45.76 -16.45 27.30
CA ILE A 839 45.55 -15.23 26.53
C ILE A 839 46.84 -14.39 26.61
N LYS A 840 47.34 -13.97 25.45
CA LYS A 840 48.39 -12.95 25.33
C LYS A 840 47.80 -11.72 24.66
N ILE A 841 48.05 -10.55 25.23
CA ILE A 841 47.54 -9.27 24.74
C ILE A 841 48.72 -8.53 24.12
N GLU A 842 48.65 -8.25 22.83
CA GLU A 842 49.56 -7.36 22.12
C GLU A 842 48.89 -5.99 21.98
N LYS A 843 49.45 -5.00 22.67
CA LYS A 843 49.01 -3.61 22.53
C LYS A 843 49.52 -3.06 21.19
N PRO A 844 48.71 -2.31 20.43
CA PRO A 844 49.15 -1.70 19.18
C PRO A 844 50.35 -0.77 19.46
N GLU A 845 51.43 -0.90 18.68
CA GLU A 845 52.52 0.07 18.72
C GLU A 845 51.94 1.46 18.43
N LYS A 846 52.10 2.39 19.39
CA LYS A 846 51.78 3.80 19.16
C LYS A 846 52.57 4.28 17.94
N SER A 847 51.88 4.56 16.84
CA SER A 847 52.44 5.37 15.76
C SER A 847 52.95 6.68 16.38
N PRO A 848 54.22 7.07 16.16
CA PRO A 848 54.73 8.32 16.68
C PRO A 848 53.90 9.45 16.07
N GLU A 849 53.31 10.27 16.94
CA GLU A 849 52.57 11.47 16.58
C GLU A 849 53.40 12.30 15.59
N THR A 850 52.89 12.48 14.37
CA THR A 850 53.34 13.54 13.48
C THR A 850 52.88 14.86 14.08
N GLU A 851 53.83 15.62 14.62
CA GLU A 851 53.74 17.07 14.92
C GLU A 851 53.33 17.89 13.70
#